data_AF-A0A420ZAZ7-F1
#
_entry.id   AF-A0A420ZAZ7-F1
#
_cell.length_a   1.000
_cell.length_b   1.000
_cell.length_c   1.000
_cell.angle_alpha   90.00
_cell.angle_beta   90.00
_cell.angle_gamma   90.00
#
_symmetry.space_group_name_H-M   'P 1'
#
loop_
_entity.id
_entity.type
_entity.pdbx_description
1 polymer ?
#
loop_
_entity_poly.entity_id
_entity_poly.type
_entity_poly.pdbx_seq_one_letter_code
_entity_poly.pdbx_strand_id
1 'polypeptide(L)'
;WFGANVSGGTAPYSFVWNSNHEGDFATEQWPSVDTGATPWTLGAHTITVTATDSLGATATDTIDIDIVEMTVDIMPRDGDHFIFSDSVWFNAHVLGGTMPYSYSWVSDLDGEIGTTDWFNRDDLQQGMHTITVNITDSSATPITIIKTFRIQIDPPPLLTITIDNPPDNSTFNQGDDISFEGTYTGGVWPLTFTWTSNIDGNIYTHNVDPDFSKNNLSVGTHTITLTVTDNSGQTATDTITVIINPSIPLTATINSPNNGDVFLRMDDVINFDGSASGGVSPYTYQWFSNQDGDITPTENPKNKFSKNDLSVNSHTITLTVTDSVGATSTDSVNITVNANCSFNNVKNNTKYTAQETFLIADTNWRDVLSLVPIAIWNDSGTIHKYPALIYHYESNTKFDADSTIHFMQMYDPSHLTTIGNIPGGLNNLFTAAEPVGAGMNIGDISNIQSSDYFSYWSTIGSLVVVDYDNYKAGLMASVFASHKNSPIIFVNSANLATYQAMINGKVIYTVGSLDGATQGYISANAGCEVNYTLEEVQKWYATETNSDKLILVNPNDLNIEGTVFSINTEKNGTVSKLFSKMSLSSPFLASVKKEVISYTELSDPGLNDKCSSNAVITGNISQADSDAANAISNLFSNTPEYFTIIAAPPAIPDSEYDRCPGAGIWQMRMAADWKYGSLGDLHLKTGRIYGVSSADSSTYVNEVIFFDKLISSLYGGNFTGVSIGHSFDSDETNAQLIKQKTSSSGYNSSCFVGSAGYPDCIQDASPPTSVYQNMRFITFADHGSPGGWCGTLEWNQIPWLDLPYSIGHACLTNNYWQGFSSAFGANMIRKGAIGYLGSAGVTFLGSLYCPGEIKRLTGDDHNTVTLGFLPPLGSLRQLHYIFLGDPTLQLKLKQVNWD
;
A
#
# COMPACT_ATOMS: atom_id res chain seq x y z
N TRP A 1 -60.44 -71.73 67.84
CA TRP A 1 -61.57 -72.39 67.15
C TRP A 1 -61.10 -73.69 66.54
N PHE A 2 -61.82 -74.79 66.80
CA PHE A 2 -61.57 -76.10 66.21
C PHE A 2 -62.87 -76.73 65.71
N GLY A 3 -62.80 -77.51 64.64
CA GLY A 3 -63.94 -78.17 64.01
C GLY A 3 -63.58 -79.55 63.50
N ALA A 4 -64.49 -80.50 63.65
CA ALA A 4 -64.38 -81.89 63.24
C ALA A 4 -65.55 -82.28 62.33
N ASN A 5 -65.46 -83.45 61.69
CA ASN A 5 -66.58 -84.06 60.96
C ASN A 5 -66.64 -85.56 61.31
N VAL A 6 -67.84 -86.10 61.50
CA VAL A 6 -68.05 -87.52 61.84
C VAL A 6 -68.75 -88.24 60.70
N SER A 7 -68.35 -89.48 60.45
CA SER A 7 -69.02 -90.39 59.52
C SER A 7 -69.12 -91.79 60.12
N GLY A 8 -70.29 -92.43 59.98
CA GLY A 8 -70.62 -93.68 60.67
C GLY A 8 -71.07 -93.48 62.13
N GLY A 9 -71.50 -94.57 62.77
CA GLY A 9 -72.08 -94.56 64.13
C GLY A 9 -73.59 -94.26 64.19
N THR A 10 -74.12 -94.22 65.41
CA THR A 10 -75.55 -94.03 65.72
C THR A 10 -75.77 -92.76 66.55
N ALA A 11 -76.38 -91.73 65.95
CA ALA A 11 -76.71 -90.47 66.63
C ALA A 11 -77.69 -90.66 67.81
N PRO A 12 -77.68 -89.77 68.84
CA PRO A 12 -76.82 -88.58 68.99
C PRO A 12 -75.36 -88.92 69.29
N TYR A 13 -74.46 -87.95 69.05
CA TYR A 13 -73.04 -88.04 69.37
C TYR A 13 -72.68 -87.06 70.51
N SER A 14 -71.61 -87.36 71.23
CA SER A 14 -70.89 -86.42 72.09
C SER A 14 -69.43 -86.29 71.66
N PHE A 15 -68.88 -85.10 71.77
CA PHE A 15 -67.52 -84.74 71.38
C PHE A 15 -66.75 -84.31 72.61
N VAL A 16 -65.62 -84.95 72.90
CA VAL A 16 -64.66 -84.49 73.89
C VAL A 16 -63.45 -83.93 73.15
N TRP A 17 -63.11 -82.67 73.41
CA TRP A 17 -61.94 -82.00 72.87
C TRP A 17 -60.86 -81.95 73.94
N ASN A 18 -59.71 -82.51 73.63
CA ASN A 18 -58.58 -82.70 74.52
C ASN A 18 -57.33 -82.02 73.94
N SER A 19 -56.48 -81.49 74.81
CA SER A 19 -55.14 -81.02 74.50
C SER A 19 -54.16 -81.86 75.33
N ASN A 20 -53.08 -82.33 74.71
CA ASN A 20 -51.98 -83.01 75.40
C ASN A 20 -51.38 -82.19 76.58
N HIS A 21 -51.60 -80.87 76.61
CA HIS A 21 -51.21 -79.99 77.72
C HIS A 21 -52.40 -79.58 78.62
N GLU A 22 -53.55 -79.19 78.05
CA GLU A 22 -54.68 -78.65 78.84
C GLU A 22 -55.65 -79.72 79.38
N GLY A 23 -55.55 -80.97 78.90
CA GLY A 23 -56.55 -82.01 79.14
C GLY A 23 -57.84 -81.77 78.35
N ASP A 24 -58.95 -82.33 78.82
CA ASP A 24 -60.28 -82.18 78.20
C ASP A 24 -60.80 -80.74 78.40
N PHE A 25 -60.60 -79.88 77.39
CA PHE A 25 -60.95 -78.45 77.45
C PHE A 25 -62.38 -78.15 76.98
N ALA A 26 -63.06 -79.09 76.31
CA ALA A 26 -64.49 -78.97 76.03
C ALA A 26 -65.19 -80.34 75.90
N THR A 27 -66.48 -80.39 76.22
CA THR A 27 -67.35 -81.54 75.92
C THR A 27 -68.68 -81.03 75.36
N GLU A 28 -68.95 -81.32 74.10
CA GLU A 28 -70.02 -80.73 73.31
C GLU A 28 -70.93 -81.78 72.66
N GLN A 29 -72.17 -81.41 72.34
CA GLN A 29 -73.03 -82.23 71.45
C GLN A 29 -72.88 -81.84 69.97
N TRP A 30 -71.97 -80.92 69.66
CA TRP A 30 -71.71 -80.41 68.33
C TRP A 30 -70.25 -80.68 67.92
N PRO A 31 -69.98 -80.93 66.63
CA PRO A 31 -68.65 -81.31 66.14
C PRO A 31 -67.67 -80.11 66.03
N SER A 32 -67.83 -79.06 66.84
CA SER A 32 -66.97 -77.87 66.80
C SER A 32 -66.98 -77.16 68.14
N VAL A 33 -65.84 -76.57 68.50
CA VAL A 33 -65.70 -75.74 69.70
C VAL A 33 -64.99 -74.43 69.35
N ASP A 34 -65.55 -73.31 69.81
CA ASP A 34 -64.77 -72.10 69.98
C ASP A 34 -64.25 -72.03 71.41
N THR A 35 -62.93 -72.03 71.54
CA THR A 35 -62.25 -71.92 72.84
C THR A 35 -62.16 -70.46 73.29
N GLY A 36 -62.46 -69.50 72.42
CA GLY A 36 -62.38 -68.08 72.73
C GLY A 36 -60.99 -67.69 73.25
N ALA A 37 -60.97 -66.82 74.26
CA ALA A 37 -59.76 -66.34 74.92
C ALA A 37 -59.31 -67.21 76.11
N THR A 38 -59.50 -68.54 76.06
CA THR A 38 -58.84 -69.44 77.03
C THR A 38 -57.32 -69.29 76.93
N PRO A 39 -56.59 -69.03 78.03
CA PRO A 39 -55.13 -69.06 78.00
C PRO A 39 -54.67 -70.48 77.66
N TRP A 40 -53.92 -70.61 76.59
CA TRP A 40 -53.18 -71.83 76.26
C TRP A 40 -51.82 -71.77 76.95
N THR A 41 -51.33 -72.90 77.45
CA THR A 41 -49.93 -73.01 77.87
C THR A 41 -48.99 -72.86 76.66
N LEU A 42 -47.69 -72.71 76.94
CA LEU A 42 -46.70 -72.48 75.89
C LEU A 42 -46.15 -73.80 75.35
N GLY A 43 -45.87 -73.83 74.04
CA GLY A 43 -45.29 -74.95 73.31
C GLY A 43 -46.27 -75.70 72.41
N ALA A 44 -45.84 -76.88 71.96
CA ALA A 44 -46.52 -77.67 70.95
C ALA A 44 -47.71 -78.48 71.54
N HIS A 45 -48.91 -78.06 71.18
CA HIS A 45 -50.15 -78.75 71.52
C HIS A 45 -50.56 -79.72 70.41
N THR A 46 -50.82 -80.97 70.78
CA THR A 46 -51.60 -81.92 70.00
C THR A 46 -53.05 -81.89 70.50
N ILE A 47 -53.94 -81.34 69.69
CA ILE A 47 -55.38 -81.25 69.95
C ILE A 47 -56.05 -82.51 69.44
N THR A 48 -56.64 -83.30 70.34
CA THR A 48 -57.38 -84.53 70.03
C THR A 48 -58.88 -84.30 70.15
N VAL A 49 -59.66 -84.71 69.17
CA VAL A 49 -61.13 -84.82 69.29
C VAL A 49 -61.53 -86.28 69.42
N THR A 50 -62.41 -86.60 70.36
CA THR A 50 -63.03 -87.92 70.53
C THR A 50 -64.54 -87.79 70.32
N ALA A 51 -65.08 -88.41 69.27
CA ALA A 51 -66.51 -88.52 69.02
C ALA A 51 -67.02 -89.87 69.54
N THR A 52 -68.07 -89.85 70.36
CA THR A 52 -68.76 -91.04 70.91
C THR A 52 -70.19 -91.10 70.39
N ASP A 53 -70.64 -92.25 69.92
CA ASP A 53 -72.02 -92.46 69.46
C ASP A 53 -72.96 -92.94 70.61
N SER A 54 -74.26 -92.95 70.35
CA SER A 54 -75.27 -93.30 71.36
C SER A 54 -75.29 -94.78 71.79
N LEU A 55 -74.56 -95.64 71.08
CA LEU A 55 -74.31 -97.04 71.46
C LEU A 55 -72.97 -97.22 72.18
N GLY A 56 -72.20 -96.14 72.37
CA GLY A 56 -70.93 -96.11 73.09
C GLY A 56 -69.70 -96.42 72.23
N ALA A 57 -69.82 -96.45 70.90
CA ALA A 57 -68.67 -96.59 70.01
C ALA A 57 -67.95 -95.25 69.85
N THR A 58 -66.60 -95.26 69.83
CA THR A 58 -65.77 -94.05 69.78
C THR A 58 -64.85 -94.00 68.56
N ALA A 59 -64.53 -92.78 68.11
CA ALA A 59 -63.53 -92.49 67.08
C ALA A 59 -62.76 -91.21 67.45
N THR A 60 -61.48 -91.11 67.05
CA THR A 60 -60.58 -90.02 67.42
C THR A 60 -59.81 -89.46 66.23
N ASP A 61 -59.52 -88.16 66.25
CA ASP A 61 -58.64 -87.46 65.28
C ASP A 61 -57.79 -86.37 65.98
N THR A 62 -56.69 -85.92 65.36
CA THR A 62 -55.69 -85.04 66.00
C THR A 62 -55.10 -83.96 65.08
N ILE A 63 -54.82 -82.77 65.62
CA ILE A 63 -54.07 -81.69 64.94
C ILE A 63 -53.02 -81.05 65.87
N ASP A 64 -51.83 -80.75 65.33
CA ASP A 64 -50.76 -80.07 66.07
C ASP A 64 -50.76 -78.54 65.82
N ILE A 65 -50.56 -77.75 66.88
CA ILE A 65 -50.35 -76.29 66.87
C ILE A 65 -49.22 -75.93 67.85
N ASP A 66 -48.58 -74.78 67.68
CA ASP A 66 -47.52 -74.30 68.59
C ASP A 66 -47.85 -72.90 69.12
N ILE A 67 -47.79 -72.73 70.44
CA ILE A 67 -48.14 -71.48 71.13
C ILE A 67 -46.87 -70.87 71.70
N VAL A 68 -46.43 -69.76 71.09
CA VAL A 68 -45.15 -69.10 71.39
C VAL A 68 -45.31 -67.84 72.22
N GLU A 69 -44.31 -67.52 73.05
CA GLU A 69 -44.26 -66.25 73.78
C GLU A 69 -44.17 -65.06 72.81
N MET A 70 -44.72 -63.93 73.24
CA MET A 70 -44.52 -62.66 72.55
C MET A 70 -43.03 -62.28 72.63
N THR A 71 -42.41 -61.90 71.50
CA THR A 71 -41.01 -61.48 71.40
C THR A 71 -40.88 -60.31 70.42
N VAL A 72 -39.79 -59.54 70.53
CA VAL A 72 -39.48 -58.42 69.63
C VAL A 72 -38.01 -58.42 69.21
N ASP A 73 -37.77 -58.25 67.92
CA ASP A 73 -36.48 -57.83 67.37
C ASP A 73 -36.53 -56.33 67.01
N ILE A 74 -35.42 -55.62 67.21
CA ILE A 74 -35.36 -54.16 67.10
C ILE A 74 -34.23 -53.68 66.19
N MET A 75 -34.49 -52.57 65.50
CA MET A 75 -33.50 -51.74 64.84
C MET A 75 -33.67 -50.30 65.35
N PRO A 76 -32.59 -49.51 65.57
CA PRO A 76 -31.20 -49.93 65.55
C PRO A 76 -30.83 -50.84 66.74
N ARG A 77 -29.62 -51.39 66.73
CA ARG A 77 -29.14 -52.35 67.73
C ARG A 77 -28.44 -51.65 68.90
N ASP A 78 -28.32 -52.37 70.02
CA ASP A 78 -27.56 -51.91 71.19
C ASP A 78 -26.09 -51.71 70.83
N GLY A 79 -25.62 -50.46 70.93
CA GLY A 79 -24.26 -50.05 70.58
C GLY A 79 -24.08 -49.55 69.14
N ASP A 80 -25.15 -49.32 68.37
CA ASP A 80 -25.03 -48.65 67.06
C ASP A 80 -24.65 -47.16 67.23
N HIS A 81 -23.81 -46.65 66.32
CA HIS A 81 -23.35 -45.26 66.27
C HIS A 81 -23.91 -44.55 65.03
N PHE A 82 -24.32 -43.29 65.18
CA PHE A 82 -24.79 -42.41 64.11
C PHE A 82 -24.15 -41.03 64.26
N ILE A 83 -24.05 -40.27 63.18
CA ILE A 83 -23.60 -38.87 63.25
C ILE A 83 -24.80 -37.97 63.56
N PHE A 84 -24.57 -36.90 64.33
CA PHE A 84 -25.56 -35.86 64.54
C PHE A 84 -26.11 -35.32 63.21
N SER A 85 -27.44 -35.18 63.11
CA SER A 85 -28.20 -34.85 61.89
C SER A 85 -28.38 -35.99 60.86
N ASP A 86 -27.84 -37.20 61.07
CA ASP A 86 -28.21 -38.36 60.24
C ASP A 86 -29.59 -38.91 60.63
N SER A 87 -30.34 -39.44 59.65
CA SER A 87 -31.60 -40.14 59.90
C SER A 87 -31.39 -41.51 60.55
N VAL A 88 -31.72 -41.62 61.84
CA VAL A 88 -31.79 -42.87 62.59
C VAL A 88 -33.15 -43.53 62.39
N TRP A 89 -33.17 -44.74 61.83
CA TRP A 89 -34.39 -45.51 61.56
C TRP A 89 -34.69 -46.50 62.68
N PHE A 90 -35.89 -46.42 63.24
CA PHE A 90 -36.40 -47.27 64.31
C PHE A 90 -37.43 -48.26 63.78
N ASN A 91 -37.30 -49.53 64.19
CA ASN A 91 -38.22 -50.63 63.84
C ASN A 91 -38.36 -51.59 65.03
N ALA A 92 -39.60 -52.01 65.34
CA ALA A 92 -39.87 -53.16 66.20
C ALA A 92 -40.68 -54.24 65.46
N HIS A 93 -40.06 -55.39 65.20
CA HIS A 93 -40.70 -56.55 64.58
C HIS A 93 -41.14 -57.56 65.66
N VAL A 94 -42.45 -57.72 65.82
CA VAL A 94 -43.08 -58.50 66.90
C VAL A 94 -43.51 -59.89 66.41
N LEU A 95 -43.23 -60.92 67.19
CA LEU A 95 -43.70 -62.30 66.98
C LEU A 95 -44.49 -62.77 68.20
N GLY A 96 -45.64 -63.41 68.00
CA GLY A 96 -46.55 -63.81 69.09
C GLY A 96 -47.38 -62.64 69.65
N GLY A 97 -48.39 -62.95 70.49
CA GLY A 97 -49.36 -61.97 71.01
C GLY A 97 -50.56 -61.70 70.08
N THR A 98 -51.45 -60.82 70.51
CA THR A 98 -52.70 -60.47 69.81
C THR A 98 -52.60 -59.10 69.14
N MET A 99 -52.70 -59.07 67.80
CA MET A 99 -52.75 -57.82 67.03
C MET A 99 -54.10 -57.09 67.16
N PRO A 100 -54.13 -55.75 67.13
CA PRO A 100 -53.00 -54.83 66.90
C PRO A 100 -52.12 -54.59 68.12
N TYR A 101 -50.84 -54.26 67.89
CA TYR A 101 -49.93 -53.79 68.94
C TYR A 101 -49.98 -52.27 69.08
N SER A 102 -49.68 -51.78 70.28
CA SER A 102 -49.41 -50.37 70.57
C SER A 102 -47.96 -50.18 70.98
N TYR A 103 -47.31 -49.13 70.47
CA TYR A 103 -45.88 -48.87 70.67
C TYR A 103 -45.68 -47.52 71.37
N SER A 104 -44.65 -47.43 72.20
CA SER A 104 -44.16 -46.17 72.79
C SER A 104 -42.65 -46.23 72.91
N TRP A 105 -41.96 -45.39 72.15
CA TRP A 105 -40.51 -45.28 72.10
C TRP A 105 -40.06 -44.01 72.82
N VAL A 106 -39.16 -44.15 73.79
CA VAL A 106 -38.67 -43.06 74.63
C VAL A 106 -37.14 -43.04 74.66
N SER A 107 -36.57 -41.89 74.34
CA SER A 107 -35.17 -41.50 74.56
C SER A 107 -35.02 -40.87 75.94
N ASP A 108 -33.97 -41.20 76.68
CA ASP A 108 -33.62 -40.54 77.95
C ASP A 108 -33.13 -39.09 77.77
N LEU A 109 -32.71 -38.71 76.55
CA LEU A 109 -32.33 -37.34 76.19
C LEU A 109 -33.45 -36.53 75.55
N ASP A 110 -34.30 -37.15 74.71
CA ASP A 110 -35.28 -36.44 73.86
C ASP A 110 -36.74 -36.68 74.24
N GLY A 111 -37.03 -37.58 75.18
CA GLY A 111 -38.40 -37.95 75.55
C GLY A 111 -39.05 -38.89 74.53
N GLU A 112 -40.35 -38.73 74.25
CA GLU A 112 -41.07 -39.58 73.30
C GLU A 112 -40.59 -39.33 71.86
N ILE A 113 -40.04 -40.37 71.23
CA ILE A 113 -39.50 -40.29 69.85
C ILE A 113 -40.36 -40.99 68.81
N GLY A 114 -41.34 -41.82 69.20
CA GLY A 114 -42.23 -42.50 68.27
C GLY A 114 -43.28 -43.39 68.93
N THR A 115 -44.36 -43.69 68.20
CA THR A 115 -45.52 -44.49 68.66
C THR A 115 -45.97 -45.57 67.66
N THR A 116 -45.17 -45.80 66.61
CA THR A 116 -45.39 -46.80 65.56
C THR A 116 -44.38 -47.95 65.65
N ASP A 117 -44.61 -48.98 64.85
CA ASP A 117 -43.68 -50.08 64.59
C ASP A 117 -42.47 -49.65 63.76
N TRP A 118 -42.62 -48.66 62.87
CA TRP A 118 -41.57 -48.12 62.00
C TRP A 118 -41.61 -46.58 61.95
N PHE A 119 -40.46 -45.91 62.13
CA PHE A 119 -40.28 -44.45 61.94
C PHE A 119 -38.78 -44.06 61.83
N ASN A 120 -38.47 -42.78 61.62
CA ASN A 120 -37.11 -42.24 61.73
C ASN A 120 -37.07 -40.92 62.52
N ARG A 121 -35.89 -40.56 63.00
CA ARG A 121 -35.56 -39.26 63.62
C ARG A 121 -34.20 -38.79 63.10
N ASP A 122 -34.10 -37.54 62.70
CA ASP A 122 -32.89 -36.85 62.23
C ASP A 122 -32.47 -35.70 63.16
N ASP A 123 -33.21 -35.52 64.25
CA ASP A 123 -33.14 -34.40 65.21
C ASP A 123 -32.80 -34.86 66.64
N LEU A 124 -32.24 -36.06 66.81
CA LEU A 124 -31.76 -36.57 68.09
C LEU A 124 -30.58 -35.70 68.60
N GLN A 125 -30.58 -35.38 69.90
CA GLN A 125 -29.47 -34.65 70.53
C GLN A 125 -28.14 -35.43 70.44
N GLN A 126 -27.01 -34.75 70.68
CA GLN A 126 -25.70 -35.42 70.71
C GLN A 126 -25.49 -36.16 72.04
N GLY A 127 -24.91 -37.37 71.98
CA GLY A 127 -24.53 -38.18 73.14
C GLY A 127 -25.04 -39.62 73.11
N MET A 128 -24.87 -40.31 74.23
CA MET A 128 -25.35 -41.69 74.42
C MET A 128 -26.83 -41.63 74.81
N HIS A 129 -27.71 -42.16 73.98
CA HIS A 129 -29.12 -42.35 74.29
C HIS A 129 -29.35 -43.74 74.87
N THR A 130 -30.23 -43.83 75.85
CA THR A 130 -30.88 -45.07 76.31
C THR A 130 -32.31 -45.09 75.77
N ILE A 131 -32.54 -45.80 74.68
CA ILE A 131 -33.85 -45.93 74.06
C ILE A 131 -34.61 -47.08 74.72
N THR A 132 -35.86 -46.82 75.12
CA THR A 132 -36.79 -47.82 75.64
C THR A 132 -38.03 -47.87 74.77
N VAL A 133 -38.38 -49.06 74.26
CA VAL A 133 -39.65 -49.33 73.59
C VAL A 133 -40.55 -50.21 74.46
N ASN A 134 -41.77 -49.73 74.67
CA ASN A 134 -42.86 -50.49 75.28
C ASN A 134 -43.83 -50.93 74.18
N ILE A 135 -44.13 -52.23 74.11
CA ILE A 135 -45.01 -52.82 73.09
C ILE A 135 -46.09 -53.61 73.80
N THR A 136 -47.36 -53.23 73.63
CA THR A 136 -48.49 -53.88 74.31
C THR A 136 -49.48 -54.46 73.30
N ASP A 137 -49.87 -55.72 73.51
CA ASP A 137 -50.85 -56.44 72.68
C ASP A 137 -52.31 -56.07 73.01
N SER A 138 -53.24 -56.38 72.10
CA SER A 138 -54.66 -56.02 72.25
C SER A 138 -55.50 -57.09 72.92
N SER A 139 -54.89 -58.02 73.67
CA SER A 139 -55.62 -59.10 74.33
C SER A 139 -56.47 -58.57 75.50
N ALA A 140 -57.44 -59.37 75.98
CA ALA A 140 -58.26 -59.00 77.13
C ALA A 140 -57.47 -58.91 78.45
N THR A 141 -56.25 -59.47 78.48
CA THR A 141 -55.27 -59.38 79.55
C THR A 141 -53.92 -58.97 78.95
N PRO A 142 -53.73 -57.68 78.58
CA PRO A 142 -52.64 -57.24 77.72
C PRO A 142 -51.26 -57.67 78.22
N ILE A 143 -50.44 -58.17 77.31
CA ILE A 143 -49.01 -58.44 77.56
C ILE A 143 -48.20 -57.26 77.03
N THR A 144 -47.34 -56.70 77.87
CA THR A 144 -46.39 -55.66 77.50
C THR A 144 -44.96 -56.20 77.51
N ILE A 145 -44.26 -56.06 76.40
CA ILE A 145 -42.80 -56.23 76.33
C ILE A 145 -42.14 -54.86 76.46
N ILE A 146 -41.08 -54.81 77.25
CA ILE A 146 -40.20 -53.65 77.37
C ILE A 146 -38.83 -54.07 76.87
N LYS A 147 -38.29 -53.32 75.90
CA LYS A 147 -36.93 -53.52 75.39
C LYS A 147 -36.16 -52.20 75.53
N THR A 148 -34.97 -52.27 76.12
CA THR A 148 -34.06 -51.13 76.27
C THR A 148 -32.73 -51.44 75.58
N PHE A 149 -32.18 -50.46 74.89
CA PHE A 149 -30.91 -50.51 74.16
C PHE A 149 -30.29 -49.11 74.12
N ARG A 150 -29.03 -49.00 73.71
CA ARG A 150 -28.33 -47.72 73.55
C ARG A 150 -27.90 -47.46 72.13
N ILE A 151 -27.89 -46.19 71.75
CA ILE A 151 -27.25 -45.68 70.54
C ILE A 151 -26.39 -44.47 70.90
N GLN A 152 -25.34 -44.23 70.14
CA GLN A 152 -24.47 -43.06 70.28
C GLN A 152 -24.71 -42.13 69.09
N ILE A 153 -25.03 -40.86 69.38
CA ILE A 153 -25.06 -39.78 68.40
C ILE A 153 -23.76 -38.98 68.54
N ASP A 154 -22.80 -39.29 67.67
CA ASP A 154 -21.47 -38.67 67.65
C ASP A 154 -21.51 -37.27 67.01
N PRO A 155 -20.61 -36.35 67.43
CA PRO A 155 -20.47 -35.05 66.79
C PRO A 155 -20.00 -35.21 65.32
N PRO A 156 -20.37 -34.29 64.42
CA PRO A 156 -19.95 -34.35 63.03
C PRO A 156 -18.42 -34.21 62.89
N PRO A 157 -17.79 -34.82 61.86
CA PRO A 157 -16.36 -34.67 61.62
C PRO A 157 -15.96 -33.19 61.46
N LEU A 158 -14.79 -32.84 62.00
CA LEU A 158 -14.23 -31.49 61.87
C LEU A 158 -14.06 -31.13 60.39
N LEU A 159 -14.68 -30.04 59.97
CA LEU A 159 -14.59 -29.48 58.64
C LEU A 159 -13.24 -28.75 58.48
N THR A 160 -12.51 -29.07 57.43
CA THR A 160 -11.25 -28.39 57.04
C THR A 160 -11.29 -28.01 55.58
N ILE A 161 -10.56 -26.96 55.21
CA ILE A 161 -10.42 -26.47 53.84
C ILE A 161 -8.98 -25.97 53.64
N THR A 162 -8.44 -26.17 52.43
CA THR A 162 -7.14 -25.66 51.99
C THR A 162 -7.24 -25.16 50.56
N ILE A 163 -6.53 -24.08 50.24
CA ILE A 163 -6.36 -23.57 48.87
C ILE A 163 -5.10 -24.20 48.27
N ASP A 164 -5.28 -24.99 47.21
CA ASP A 164 -4.19 -25.72 46.54
C ASP A 164 -3.59 -24.92 45.37
N ASN A 165 -4.42 -24.13 44.67
CA ASN A 165 -3.98 -23.24 43.60
C ASN A 165 -4.81 -21.92 43.61
N PRO A 166 -4.20 -20.76 43.26
CA PRO A 166 -2.79 -20.54 43.03
C PRO A 166 -1.98 -20.48 44.34
N PRO A 167 -0.65 -20.73 44.31
CA PRO A 167 0.21 -20.58 45.48
C PRO A 167 0.18 -19.16 46.08
N ASP A 168 0.39 -19.04 47.39
CA ASP A 168 0.46 -17.74 48.07
C ASP A 168 1.55 -16.82 47.50
N ASN A 169 1.20 -15.55 47.28
CA ASN A 169 1.97 -14.49 46.60
C ASN A 169 2.18 -14.72 45.09
N SER A 170 1.36 -15.55 44.44
CA SER A 170 1.35 -15.66 42.98
C SER A 170 1.04 -14.30 42.33
N THR A 171 1.69 -14.04 41.20
CA THR A 171 1.61 -12.76 40.48
C THR A 171 1.17 -12.98 39.04
N PHE A 172 0.16 -12.24 38.62
CA PHE A 172 -0.45 -12.28 37.30
C PHE A 172 -0.61 -10.85 36.74
N ASN A 173 -0.98 -10.73 35.47
CA ASN A 173 -1.42 -9.48 34.85
C ASN A 173 -2.94 -9.44 34.79
N GLN A 174 -3.51 -8.24 34.74
CA GLN A 174 -4.93 -8.04 34.52
C GLN A 174 -5.36 -8.74 33.21
N GLY A 175 -6.31 -9.67 33.32
CA GLY A 175 -6.80 -10.47 32.18
C GLY A 175 -6.25 -11.89 32.08
N ASP A 176 -5.21 -12.25 32.84
CA ASP A 176 -4.72 -13.63 32.92
C ASP A 176 -5.79 -14.53 33.56
N ASP A 177 -6.03 -15.72 33.01
CA ASP A 177 -6.97 -16.70 33.58
C ASP A 177 -6.32 -17.46 34.73
N ILE A 178 -6.89 -17.33 35.93
CA ILE A 178 -6.36 -17.88 37.17
C ILE A 178 -7.27 -19.02 37.62
N SER A 179 -6.72 -20.24 37.68
CA SER A 179 -7.40 -21.39 38.30
C SER A 179 -7.35 -21.26 39.82
N PHE A 180 -8.48 -21.46 40.48
CA PHE A 180 -8.64 -21.51 41.92
C PHE A 180 -9.13 -22.91 42.29
N GLU A 181 -8.30 -23.63 43.04
CA GLU A 181 -8.52 -25.04 43.39
C GLU A 181 -8.43 -25.21 44.91
N GLY A 182 -9.28 -26.04 45.50
CA GLY A 182 -9.28 -26.27 46.94
C GLY A 182 -9.75 -27.64 47.40
N THR A 183 -9.13 -28.14 48.46
CA THR A 183 -9.42 -29.46 49.03
C THR A 183 -10.06 -29.34 50.42
N TYR A 184 -11.08 -30.17 50.68
CA TYR A 184 -11.80 -30.18 51.95
C TYR A 184 -11.90 -31.58 52.55
N THR A 185 -12.07 -31.64 53.88
CA THR A 185 -12.43 -32.89 54.58
C THR A 185 -13.46 -32.60 55.67
N GLY A 186 -14.33 -33.58 55.97
CA GLY A 186 -15.35 -33.47 57.02
C GLY A 186 -16.62 -32.69 56.63
N GLY A 187 -17.43 -32.35 57.64
CA GLY A 187 -18.69 -31.61 57.51
C GLY A 187 -19.95 -32.44 57.13
N VAL A 188 -21.12 -31.86 57.37
CA VAL A 188 -22.46 -32.42 57.05
C VAL A 188 -23.02 -31.83 55.76
N TRP A 189 -23.41 -32.67 54.80
CA TRP A 189 -24.02 -32.21 53.54
C TRP A 189 -25.42 -31.58 53.72
N PRO A 190 -25.82 -30.59 52.90
CA PRO A 190 -25.03 -29.95 51.84
C PRO A 190 -23.94 -28.98 52.33
N LEU A 191 -22.87 -28.88 51.55
CA LEU A 191 -21.80 -27.90 51.76
C LEU A 191 -22.00 -26.65 50.88
N THR A 192 -21.49 -25.50 51.31
CA THR A 192 -21.46 -24.26 50.52
C THR A 192 -20.05 -23.69 50.54
N PHE A 193 -19.43 -23.57 49.37
CA PHE A 193 -18.11 -22.96 49.16
C PHE A 193 -18.28 -21.52 48.68
N THR A 194 -17.55 -20.59 49.27
CA THR A 194 -17.58 -19.16 48.95
C THR A 194 -16.16 -18.62 48.89
N TRP A 195 -15.76 -18.10 47.73
CA TRP A 195 -14.49 -17.43 47.54
C TRP A 195 -14.71 -15.91 47.53
N THR A 196 -13.91 -15.19 48.32
CA THR A 196 -13.98 -13.73 48.38
C THR A 196 -12.61 -13.10 48.16
N SER A 197 -12.61 -11.93 47.53
CA SER A 197 -11.49 -11.00 47.49
C SER A 197 -11.79 -9.77 48.32
N ASN A 198 -10.78 -9.26 49.04
CA ASN A 198 -10.82 -7.94 49.69
C ASN A 198 -11.04 -6.76 48.71
N ILE A 199 -10.82 -6.94 47.40
CA ILE A 199 -11.01 -5.91 46.37
C ILE A 199 -12.33 -6.15 45.61
N ASP A 200 -12.50 -7.35 45.04
CA ASP A 200 -13.62 -7.65 44.13
C ASP A 200 -14.87 -8.24 44.83
N GLY A 201 -14.83 -8.43 46.15
CA GLY A 201 -15.94 -9.01 46.91
C GLY A 201 -16.11 -10.50 46.65
N ASN A 202 -17.35 -10.99 46.52
CA ASN A 202 -17.60 -12.40 46.22
C ASN A 202 -17.20 -12.74 44.79
N ILE A 203 -16.21 -13.64 44.61
CA ILE A 203 -15.67 -14.00 43.30
C ILE A 203 -16.18 -15.35 42.78
N TYR A 204 -16.63 -16.25 43.66
CA TYR A 204 -17.30 -17.52 43.31
C TYR A 204 -18.12 -18.06 44.50
N THR A 205 -19.24 -18.71 44.22
CA THR A 205 -20.04 -19.42 45.23
C THR A 205 -20.68 -20.65 44.61
N HIS A 206 -20.52 -21.81 45.24
CA HIS A 206 -21.04 -23.06 44.73
C HIS A 206 -21.33 -24.08 45.86
N ASN A 207 -22.30 -24.96 45.66
CA ASN A 207 -22.84 -25.83 46.72
C ASN A 207 -22.35 -27.29 46.63
N VAL A 208 -21.29 -27.52 45.86
CA VAL A 208 -20.86 -28.90 45.52
C VAL A 208 -19.34 -29.04 45.33
N ASP A 209 -18.70 -27.98 44.82
CA ASP A 209 -17.35 -28.01 44.26
C ASP A 209 -16.68 -26.65 44.54
N PRO A 210 -15.50 -26.61 45.20
CA PRO A 210 -14.75 -25.38 45.42
C PRO A 210 -14.07 -24.84 44.15
N ASP A 211 -13.84 -25.65 43.11
CA ASP A 211 -12.93 -25.28 42.02
C ASP A 211 -13.60 -24.36 40.97
N PHE A 212 -12.85 -23.38 40.46
CA PHE A 212 -13.26 -22.48 39.35
C PHE A 212 -12.06 -21.77 38.71
N SER A 213 -12.26 -21.10 37.56
CA SER A 213 -11.28 -20.14 37.03
C SER A 213 -11.85 -18.73 36.92
N LYS A 214 -10.98 -17.72 36.95
CA LYS A 214 -11.36 -16.31 36.85
C LYS A 214 -10.25 -15.48 36.21
N ASN A 215 -10.61 -14.69 35.21
CA ASN A 215 -9.70 -13.84 34.44
C ASN A 215 -9.92 -12.33 34.62
N ASN A 216 -10.91 -11.93 35.42
CA ASN A 216 -11.37 -10.54 35.54
C ASN A 216 -11.24 -9.96 36.96
N LEU A 217 -10.15 -10.31 37.67
CA LEU A 217 -9.78 -9.62 38.91
C LEU A 217 -9.29 -8.20 38.61
N SER A 218 -9.58 -7.28 39.51
CA SER A 218 -9.10 -5.88 39.45
C SER A 218 -7.58 -5.81 39.58
N VAL A 219 -6.97 -4.66 39.25
CA VAL A 219 -5.54 -4.43 39.51
C VAL A 219 -5.32 -4.17 41.01
N GLY A 220 -4.37 -4.88 41.62
CA GLY A 220 -4.01 -4.69 43.03
C GLY A 220 -3.45 -5.95 43.70
N THR A 221 -3.31 -5.89 45.02
CA THR A 221 -2.95 -7.03 45.86
C THR A 221 -4.21 -7.56 46.55
N HIS A 222 -4.65 -8.73 46.12
CA HIS A 222 -5.83 -9.41 46.63
C HIS A 222 -5.44 -10.32 47.80
N THR A 223 -6.16 -10.22 48.91
CA THR A 223 -6.33 -11.32 49.83
C THR A 223 -7.54 -12.11 49.36
N ILE A 224 -7.32 -13.36 48.97
CA ILE A 224 -8.34 -14.30 48.54
C ILE A 224 -8.64 -15.23 49.71
N THR A 225 -9.91 -15.32 50.11
CA THR A 225 -10.39 -16.17 51.21
C THR A 225 -11.37 -17.19 50.67
N LEU A 226 -11.10 -18.47 50.86
CA LEU A 226 -12.03 -19.57 50.64
C LEU A 226 -12.71 -19.91 51.97
N THR A 227 -14.03 -19.88 52.00
CA THR A 227 -14.86 -20.33 53.13
C THR A 227 -15.71 -21.52 52.71
N VAL A 228 -15.73 -22.58 53.51
CA VAL A 228 -16.72 -23.66 53.40
C VAL A 228 -17.63 -23.64 54.62
N THR A 229 -18.93 -23.82 54.41
CA THR A 229 -19.97 -23.94 55.43
C THR A 229 -20.74 -25.24 55.23
N ASP A 230 -21.01 -25.97 56.31
CA ASP A 230 -21.81 -27.21 56.28
C ASP A 230 -23.25 -27.02 56.79
N ASN A 231 -24.08 -28.04 56.60
CA ASN A 231 -25.51 -28.02 56.99
C ASN A 231 -25.74 -27.97 58.51
N SER A 232 -24.73 -28.32 59.33
CA SER A 232 -24.78 -28.15 60.79
C SER A 232 -24.39 -26.74 61.25
N GLY A 233 -23.97 -25.88 60.31
CA GLY A 233 -23.49 -24.52 60.57
C GLY A 233 -22.00 -24.45 60.92
N GLN A 234 -21.24 -25.53 60.72
CA GLN A 234 -19.79 -25.56 60.90
C GLN A 234 -19.11 -24.83 59.73
N THR A 235 -18.06 -24.07 60.00
CA THR A 235 -17.32 -23.31 58.98
C THR A 235 -15.82 -23.52 59.07
N ALA A 236 -15.15 -23.60 57.92
CA ALA A 236 -13.69 -23.56 57.82
C ALA A 236 -13.25 -22.54 56.76
N THR A 237 -12.06 -21.96 56.94
CA THR A 237 -11.54 -20.90 56.05
C THR A 237 -10.04 -21.07 55.80
N ASP A 238 -9.59 -20.77 54.59
CA ASP A 238 -8.19 -20.61 54.22
C ASP A 238 -7.97 -19.34 53.38
N THR A 239 -6.75 -18.81 53.34
CA THR A 239 -6.43 -17.51 52.71
C THR A 239 -5.08 -17.49 52.01
N ILE A 240 -5.04 -16.90 50.81
CA ILE A 240 -3.81 -16.61 50.05
C ILE A 240 -3.75 -15.15 49.58
N THR A 241 -2.56 -14.72 49.16
CA THR A 241 -2.31 -13.43 48.50
C THR A 241 -2.12 -13.64 47.00
N VAL A 242 -2.79 -12.84 46.17
CA VAL A 242 -2.63 -12.83 44.71
C VAL A 242 -2.38 -11.40 44.24
N ILE A 243 -1.36 -11.17 43.41
CA ILE A 243 -0.98 -9.84 42.91
C ILE A 243 -1.36 -9.73 41.43
N ILE A 244 -2.22 -8.76 41.10
CA ILE A 244 -2.63 -8.46 39.72
C ILE A 244 -1.99 -7.14 39.28
N ASN A 245 -1.05 -7.22 38.34
CA ASN A 245 -0.41 -6.05 37.73
C ASN A 245 -1.31 -5.43 36.63
N PRO A 246 -1.16 -4.13 36.33
CA PRO A 246 -1.76 -3.55 35.12
C PRO A 246 -1.33 -4.31 33.86
N SER A 247 -2.21 -4.42 32.87
CA SER A 247 -1.83 -4.93 31.55
C SER A 247 -0.80 -4.01 30.87
N ILE A 248 0.01 -4.58 29.97
CA ILE A 248 0.88 -3.78 29.09
C ILE A 248 0.01 -2.86 28.20
N PRO A 249 0.45 -1.63 27.87
CA PRO A 249 -0.37 -0.68 27.11
C PRO A 249 -0.80 -1.24 25.74
N LEU A 250 -2.08 -1.04 25.40
CA LEU A 250 -2.63 -1.43 24.10
C LEU A 250 -2.04 -0.55 22.97
N THR A 251 -1.61 -1.19 21.89
CA THR A 251 -1.11 -0.58 20.67
C THR A 251 -1.92 -1.09 19.48
N ALA A 252 -2.31 -0.19 18.59
CA ALA A 252 -2.86 -0.50 17.27
C ALA A 252 -1.79 -0.23 16.20
N THR A 253 -1.83 -0.94 15.07
CA THR A 253 -0.94 -0.68 13.93
C THR A 253 -1.62 -1.04 12.61
N ILE A 254 -1.56 -0.14 11.64
CA ILE A 254 -1.95 -0.35 10.24
C ILE A 254 -0.71 -0.84 9.49
N ASN A 255 -0.71 -2.11 9.09
CA ASN A 255 0.35 -2.72 8.29
C ASN A 255 0.11 -2.56 6.77
N SER A 256 -1.14 -2.27 6.38
CA SER A 256 -1.57 -1.93 5.02
C SER A 256 -2.93 -1.23 5.08
N PRO A 257 -3.21 -0.22 4.23
CA PRO A 257 -2.31 0.40 3.25
C PRO A 257 -1.21 1.26 3.90
N ASN A 258 -0.19 1.65 3.15
CA ASN A 258 0.84 2.57 3.63
C ASN A 258 0.36 4.02 3.56
N ASN A 259 0.92 4.89 4.41
CA ASN A 259 0.67 6.32 4.33
C ASN A 259 1.29 6.91 3.05
N GLY A 260 0.44 7.41 2.15
CA GLY A 260 0.79 7.98 0.86
C GLY A 260 0.32 7.15 -0.34
N ASP A 261 -0.24 5.96 -0.12
CA ASP A 261 -0.70 5.09 -1.22
C ASP A 261 -1.83 5.73 -2.05
N VAL A 262 -1.83 5.49 -3.36
CA VAL A 262 -2.80 6.00 -4.32
C VAL A 262 -3.44 4.83 -5.06
N PHE A 263 -4.78 4.84 -5.17
CA PHE A 263 -5.57 3.76 -5.74
C PHE A 263 -6.59 4.27 -6.77
N LEU A 264 -6.90 3.46 -7.78
CA LEU A 264 -8.02 3.65 -8.71
C LEU A 264 -9.28 2.98 -8.17
N ARG A 265 -10.34 3.76 -7.97
CA ARG A 265 -11.65 3.28 -7.53
C ARG A 265 -12.19 2.23 -8.49
N MET A 266 -12.69 1.13 -7.94
CA MET A 266 -13.16 -0.11 -8.58
C MET A 266 -12.10 -0.98 -9.24
N ASP A 267 -10.96 -0.43 -9.68
CA ASP A 267 -9.89 -1.19 -10.35
C ASP A 267 -8.87 -1.76 -9.35
N ASP A 268 -8.41 -0.94 -8.42
CA ASP A 268 -7.43 -1.34 -7.41
C ASP A 268 -8.11 -1.89 -6.15
N VAL A 269 -7.53 -2.96 -5.61
CA VAL A 269 -7.97 -3.60 -4.37
C VAL A 269 -7.12 -3.06 -3.22
N ILE A 270 -7.71 -2.17 -2.42
CA ILE A 270 -7.12 -1.65 -1.19
C ILE A 270 -7.20 -2.74 -0.13
N ASN A 271 -6.04 -3.22 0.33
CA ASN A 271 -5.96 -4.22 1.39
C ASN A 271 -5.76 -3.51 2.73
N PHE A 272 -6.61 -3.82 3.70
CA PHE A 272 -6.53 -3.34 5.07
C PHE A 272 -5.99 -4.47 5.93
N ASP A 273 -4.87 -4.23 6.61
CA ASP A 273 -4.23 -5.21 7.50
C ASP A 273 -3.85 -4.55 8.82
N GLY A 274 -4.62 -4.82 9.87
CA GLY A 274 -4.46 -4.27 11.20
C GLY A 274 -3.94 -5.32 12.19
N SER A 275 -3.07 -4.87 13.09
CA SER A 275 -2.57 -5.66 14.22
C SER A 275 -2.77 -4.92 15.53
N ALA A 276 -2.79 -5.69 16.62
CA ALA A 276 -2.88 -5.20 17.98
C ALA A 276 -1.79 -5.88 18.83
N SER A 277 -1.20 -5.16 19.79
CA SER A 277 -0.34 -5.74 20.81
C SER A 277 -0.49 -5.03 22.15
N GLY A 278 -0.31 -5.76 23.25
CA GLY A 278 -0.67 -5.28 24.59
C GLY A 278 -2.18 -5.22 24.82
N GLY A 279 -2.61 -4.69 25.96
CA GLY A 279 -3.98 -4.79 26.45
C GLY A 279 -4.38 -6.23 26.81
N VAL A 280 -5.69 -6.48 26.90
CA VAL A 280 -6.27 -7.77 27.26
C VAL A 280 -7.09 -8.38 26.12
N SER A 281 -6.77 -9.61 25.74
CA SER A 281 -7.50 -10.38 24.71
C SER A 281 -8.92 -10.76 25.17
N PRO A 282 -9.93 -10.90 24.28
CA PRO A 282 -9.90 -10.64 22.84
C PRO A 282 -10.02 -9.16 22.47
N TYR A 283 -9.42 -8.78 21.34
CA TYR A 283 -9.52 -7.44 20.77
C TYR A 283 -10.72 -7.31 19.82
N THR A 284 -11.27 -6.10 19.74
CA THR A 284 -12.20 -5.66 18.71
C THR A 284 -11.56 -4.58 17.85
N TYR A 285 -11.88 -4.58 16.55
CA TYR A 285 -11.29 -3.69 15.54
C TYR A 285 -12.40 -2.88 14.88
N GLN A 286 -12.20 -1.57 14.76
CA GLN A 286 -13.04 -0.65 14.00
C GLN A 286 -12.17 0.15 13.03
N TRP A 287 -12.61 0.26 11.78
CA TRP A 287 -11.94 1.02 10.73
C TRP A 287 -12.84 2.17 10.28
N PHE A 288 -12.27 3.36 10.19
CA PHE A 288 -12.98 4.58 9.84
C PHE A 288 -12.26 5.33 8.71
N SER A 289 -13.03 5.90 7.79
CA SER A 289 -12.57 6.87 6.79
C SER A 289 -13.25 8.21 7.03
N ASN A 290 -12.49 9.30 6.99
CA ASN A 290 -13.04 10.66 7.06
C ASN A 290 -14.00 11.02 5.90
N GLN A 291 -13.97 10.30 4.77
CA GLN A 291 -14.90 10.50 3.64
C GLN A 291 -16.09 9.55 3.71
N ASP A 292 -15.84 8.24 3.91
CA ASP A 292 -16.87 7.19 3.78
C ASP A 292 -17.52 6.76 5.11
N GLY A 293 -17.00 7.22 6.25
CA GLY A 293 -17.49 6.84 7.58
C GLY A 293 -16.92 5.51 8.06
N ASP A 294 -17.75 4.70 8.73
CA ASP A 294 -17.33 3.37 9.22
C ASP A 294 -17.19 2.40 8.04
N ILE A 295 -15.97 1.89 7.84
CA ILE A 295 -15.61 0.93 6.78
C ILE A 295 -15.29 -0.47 7.34
N THR A 296 -15.59 -0.71 8.63
CA THR A 296 -15.34 -1.99 9.30
C THR A 296 -16.11 -3.13 8.63
N PRO A 297 -15.46 -4.27 8.31
CA PRO A 297 -16.16 -5.40 7.73
C PRO A 297 -17.20 -5.99 8.70
N THR A 298 -18.30 -6.48 8.13
CA THR A 298 -19.34 -7.20 8.86
C THR A 298 -18.90 -8.62 9.24
N GLU A 299 -18.10 -9.26 8.38
CA GLU A 299 -17.57 -10.60 8.57
C GLU A 299 -16.28 -10.62 9.42
N ASN A 300 -15.98 -11.78 10.01
CA ASN A 300 -14.73 -12.00 10.74
C ASN A 300 -13.71 -12.71 9.84
N PRO A 301 -12.40 -12.40 9.93
CA PRO A 301 -11.77 -11.53 10.94
C PRO A 301 -11.81 -10.03 10.58
N LYS A 302 -12.16 -9.17 11.55
CA LYS A 302 -12.30 -7.73 11.31
C LYS A 302 -10.99 -6.94 11.18
N ASN A 303 -9.85 -7.58 11.47
CA ASN A 303 -8.56 -6.94 11.37
C ASN A 303 -7.92 -7.07 9.97
N LYS A 304 -8.48 -7.90 9.07
CA LYS A 304 -8.01 -7.99 7.67
C LYS A 304 -9.17 -8.08 6.69
N PHE A 305 -9.23 -7.18 5.72
CA PHE A 305 -10.24 -7.17 4.65
C PHE A 305 -9.74 -6.35 3.46
N SER A 306 -10.52 -6.32 2.37
CA SER A 306 -10.20 -5.51 1.20
C SER A 306 -11.42 -4.74 0.70
N LYS A 307 -11.21 -3.55 0.12
CA LYS A 307 -12.22 -2.74 -0.57
C LYS A 307 -11.65 -2.18 -1.86
N ASN A 308 -12.48 -2.03 -2.89
CA ASN A 308 -12.18 -1.26 -4.10
C ASN A 308 -13.17 -0.10 -4.30
N ASP A 309 -14.15 0.06 -3.41
CA ASP A 309 -15.36 0.86 -3.61
C ASP A 309 -15.39 2.19 -2.84
N LEU A 310 -14.35 2.50 -2.05
CA LEU A 310 -14.19 3.79 -1.35
C LEU A 310 -14.50 4.96 -2.30
N SER A 311 -15.04 6.07 -1.78
CA SER A 311 -15.27 7.27 -2.58
C SER A 311 -13.96 7.84 -3.14
N VAL A 312 -14.05 8.89 -3.96
CA VAL A 312 -12.85 9.51 -4.55
C VAL A 312 -12.36 10.67 -3.66
N ASN A 313 -11.13 11.13 -3.91
CA ASN A 313 -10.33 12.10 -3.15
C ASN A 313 -9.46 11.46 -2.05
N SER A 314 -8.92 12.27 -1.13
CA SER A 314 -8.01 11.82 -0.08
C SER A 314 -8.77 11.36 1.17
N HIS A 315 -8.37 10.20 1.69
CA HIS A 315 -8.90 9.57 2.88
C HIS A 315 -7.84 9.53 3.98
N THR A 316 -8.17 9.99 5.18
CA THR A 316 -7.51 9.54 6.40
C THR A 316 -8.22 8.27 6.85
N ILE A 317 -7.50 7.16 6.84
CA ILE A 317 -7.95 5.86 7.36
C ILE A 317 -7.45 5.73 8.79
N THR A 318 -8.37 5.54 9.73
CA THR A 318 -8.08 5.34 11.15
C THR A 318 -8.49 3.92 11.55
N LEU A 319 -7.56 3.18 12.16
CA LEU A 319 -7.82 1.94 12.86
C LEU A 319 -7.94 2.23 14.35
N THR A 320 -9.06 1.85 14.96
CA THR A 320 -9.24 1.82 16.41
C THR A 320 -9.30 0.37 16.87
N VAL A 321 -8.47 0.02 17.85
CA VAL A 321 -8.51 -1.27 18.55
C VAL A 321 -9.01 -1.02 19.97
N THR A 322 -9.94 -1.87 20.42
CA THR A 322 -10.42 -1.89 21.81
C THR A 322 -10.22 -3.29 22.40
N ASP A 323 -9.62 -3.37 23.58
CA ASP A 323 -9.38 -4.63 24.30
C ASP A 323 -10.57 -5.07 25.16
N SER A 324 -10.50 -6.25 25.79
CA SER A 324 -11.61 -6.83 26.54
C SER A 324 -11.93 -6.13 27.87
N VAL A 325 -11.03 -5.25 28.36
CA VAL A 325 -11.26 -4.40 29.54
C VAL A 325 -11.62 -2.96 29.17
N GLY A 326 -11.76 -2.65 27.87
CA GLY A 326 -12.22 -1.37 27.35
C GLY A 326 -11.13 -0.32 27.15
N ALA A 327 -9.84 -0.70 27.23
CA ALA A 327 -8.76 0.18 26.81
C ALA A 327 -8.75 0.32 25.27
N THR A 328 -8.46 1.51 24.76
CA THR A 328 -8.48 1.81 23.33
C THR A 328 -7.13 2.34 22.84
N SER A 329 -6.81 2.05 21.59
CA SER A 329 -5.59 2.51 20.90
C SER A 329 -5.89 2.74 19.43
N THR A 330 -5.21 3.71 18.81
CA THR A 330 -5.50 4.14 17.43
C THR A 330 -4.23 4.33 16.61
N ASP A 331 -4.30 3.99 15.33
CA ASP A 331 -3.30 4.32 14.32
C ASP A 331 -3.99 4.92 13.07
N SER A 332 -3.27 5.68 12.23
CA SER A 332 -3.85 6.32 11.05
C SER A 332 -2.87 6.55 9.90
N VAL A 333 -3.36 6.33 8.68
CA VAL A 333 -2.64 6.55 7.42
C VAL A 333 -3.48 7.40 6.48
N ASN A 334 -2.84 8.22 5.63
CA ASN A 334 -3.52 8.94 4.56
C ASN A 334 -3.32 8.23 3.22
N ILE A 335 -4.38 8.08 2.43
CA ILE A 335 -4.36 7.51 1.08
C ILE A 335 -5.17 8.40 0.13
N THR A 336 -5.04 8.19 -1.18
CA THR A 336 -5.84 8.88 -2.20
C THR A 336 -6.53 7.89 -3.12
N VAL A 337 -7.82 8.08 -3.37
CA VAL A 337 -8.63 7.24 -4.26
C VAL A 337 -9.10 8.08 -5.45
N ASN A 338 -8.74 7.67 -6.66
CA ASN A 338 -9.05 8.36 -7.90
C ASN A 338 -10.19 7.67 -8.66
N ALA A 339 -10.97 8.40 -9.48
CA ALA A 339 -12.06 7.78 -10.23
C ALA A 339 -11.54 6.88 -11.37
N ASN A 340 -12.02 5.63 -11.48
CA ASN A 340 -11.99 4.92 -12.76
C ASN A 340 -12.99 5.58 -13.72
N CYS A 341 -12.44 6.32 -14.67
CA CYS A 341 -13.19 6.94 -15.75
C CYS A 341 -12.89 6.22 -17.07
N SER A 342 -13.85 5.42 -17.57
CA SER A 342 -13.77 4.83 -18.90
C SER A 342 -14.17 5.84 -19.99
N PHE A 343 -13.31 6.02 -20.99
CA PHE A 343 -13.54 6.89 -22.14
C PHE A 343 -12.92 6.29 -23.41
N ASN A 344 -13.30 6.85 -24.56
CA ASN A 344 -12.58 6.63 -25.81
C ASN A 344 -12.52 7.95 -26.59
N ASN A 345 -11.33 8.28 -27.09
CA ASN A 345 -11.12 9.38 -28.03
C ASN A 345 -10.64 8.77 -29.33
N VAL A 346 -11.30 9.12 -30.44
CA VAL A 346 -10.99 8.55 -31.75
C VAL A 346 -10.43 9.65 -32.62
N LYS A 347 -9.25 9.42 -33.20
CA LYS A 347 -8.66 10.33 -34.18
C LYS A 347 -9.52 10.43 -35.43
N ASN A 348 -9.49 11.59 -36.06
CA ASN A 348 -10.01 11.76 -37.41
C ASN A 348 -8.91 11.48 -38.43
N ASN A 349 -8.71 10.21 -38.78
CA ASN A 349 -7.59 9.80 -39.65
C ASN A 349 -7.65 10.41 -41.06
N THR A 350 -8.78 10.98 -41.50
CA THR A 350 -8.86 11.71 -42.79
C THR A 350 -8.20 13.09 -42.75
N LYS A 351 -7.66 13.52 -41.59
CA LYS A 351 -6.93 14.78 -41.40
C LYS A 351 -5.41 14.61 -41.47
N TYR A 352 -4.92 13.40 -41.70
CA TYR A 352 -3.48 13.08 -41.75
C TYR A 352 -3.12 12.49 -43.10
N THR A 353 -1.96 12.88 -43.61
CA THR A 353 -1.31 12.27 -44.78
C THR A 353 -0.09 11.43 -44.36
N ALA A 354 0.46 10.63 -45.28
CA ALA A 354 1.53 9.67 -44.96
C ALA A 354 2.86 10.34 -44.52
N GLN A 355 3.10 11.59 -44.94
CA GLN A 355 4.24 12.42 -44.53
C GLN A 355 3.76 13.84 -44.21
N GLU A 356 2.66 13.93 -43.46
CA GLU A 356 2.11 15.17 -42.90
C GLU A 356 3.17 15.91 -42.07
N THR A 357 3.24 17.24 -42.20
CA THR A 357 4.04 18.11 -41.32
C THR A 357 3.19 19.27 -40.83
N PHE A 358 3.24 19.56 -39.52
CA PHE A 358 2.58 20.69 -38.90
C PHE A 358 3.54 21.85 -38.70
N LEU A 359 3.07 23.09 -38.92
CA LEU A 359 3.85 24.30 -38.71
C LEU A 359 3.04 25.39 -37.99
N ILE A 360 3.58 25.94 -36.90
CA ILE A 360 2.93 26.96 -36.07
C ILE A 360 3.91 28.06 -35.62
N ALA A 361 3.38 29.25 -35.32
CA ALA A 361 4.16 30.35 -34.77
C ALA A 361 4.38 30.21 -33.25
N ASP A 362 5.51 30.68 -32.75
CA ASP A 362 5.84 30.77 -31.32
C ASP A 362 5.06 31.87 -30.54
N THR A 363 3.94 32.36 -31.08
CA THR A 363 3.19 33.53 -30.56
C THR A 363 2.23 33.18 -29.44
N ASN A 364 1.55 32.04 -29.51
CA ASN A 364 0.64 31.55 -28.48
C ASN A 364 1.02 30.12 -28.09
N TRP A 365 1.68 30.00 -26.93
CA TRP A 365 2.12 28.71 -26.40
C TRP A 365 0.97 27.70 -26.27
N ARG A 366 -0.26 28.15 -25.98
CA ARG A 366 -1.43 27.29 -25.83
C ARG A 366 -1.79 26.54 -27.11
N ASP A 367 -1.66 27.21 -28.25
CA ASP A 367 -1.93 26.58 -29.55
C ASP A 367 -0.81 25.57 -29.87
N VAL A 368 0.46 25.91 -29.61
CA VAL A 368 1.61 25.01 -29.75
C VAL A 368 1.44 23.74 -28.91
N LEU A 369 1.11 23.88 -27.63
CA LEU A 369 0.91 22.75 -26.72
C LEU A 369 -0.34 21.94 -27.05
N SER A 370 -1.35 22.55 -27.68
CA SER A 370 -2.51 21.84 -28.22
C SER A 370 -2.13 20.95 -29.40
N LEU A 371 -1.11 21.30 -30.19
CA LEU A 371 -0.63 20.43 -31.28
C LEU A 371 -0.01 19.13 -30.79
N VAL A 372 0.62 19.11 -29.61
CA VAL A 372 1.35 17.94 -29.09
C VAL A 372 0.51 16.65 -29.17
N PRO A 373 -0.72 16.56 -28.60
CA PRO A 373 -1.55 15.36 -28.70
C PRO A 373 -2.12 15.07 -30.09
N ILE A 374 -2.02 15.95 -31.10
CA ILE A 374 -2.42 15.62 -32.50
C ILE A 374 -1.24 15.33 -33.41
N ALA A 375 -0.06 15.89 -33.16
CA ALA A 375 1.17 15.54 -33.86
C ALA A 375 1.75 14.21 -33.36
N ILE A 376 1.61 13.93 -32.06
CA ILE A 376 2.10 12.72 -31.40
C ILE A 376 0.98 12.14 -30.53
N TRP A 377 0.69 10.85 -30.64
CA TRP A 377 -0.18 10.16 -29.68
C TRP A 377 0.15 8.68 -29.56
N ASN A 378 -0.23 8.10 -28.43
CA ASN A 378 -0.16 6.66 -28.20
C ASN A 378 -1.51 6.01 -28.59
N ASP A 379 -1.49 5.05 -29.51
CA ASP A 379 -2.61 4.13 -29.73
C ASP A 379 -2.14 2.71 -29.39
N SER A 380 -2.67 2.17 -28.29
CA SER A 380 -2.49 0.77 -27.90
C SER A 380 -1.01 0.33 -27.80
N GLY A 381 -0.12 1.25 -27.40
CA GLY A 381 1.34 1.05 -27.32
C GLY A 381 2.14 1.53 -28.54
N THR A 382 1.46 1.87 -29.65
CA THR A 382 2.10 2.42 -30.86
C THR A 382 2.11 3.94 -30.79
N ILE A 383 3.30 4.54 -30.82
CA ILE A 383 3.46 6.00 -30.89
C ILE A 383 3.35 6.44 -32.35
N HIS A 384 2.24 7.07 -32.71
CA HIS A 384 2.11 7.84 -33.94
C HIS A 384 2.84 9.18 -33.76
N LYS A 385 3.56 9.62 -34.80
CA LYS A 385 4.33 10.87 -34.77
C LYS A 385 4.44 11.50 -36.16
N TYR A 386 4.19 12.80 -36.22
CA TYR A 386 4.38 13.67 -37.39
C TYR A 386 5.26 14.86 -36.99
N PRO A 387 6.10 15.40 -37.89
CA PRO A 387 6.86 16.59 -37.58
C PRO A 387 5.95 17.75 -37.18
N ALA A 388 6.29 18.41 -36.09
CA ALA A 388 5.58 19.58 -35.58
C ALA A 388 6.61 20.68 -35.31
N LEU A 389 6.70 21.57 -36.28
CA LEU A 389 7.70 22.63 -36.32
C LEU A 389 7.10 23.92 -35.78
N ILE A 390 7.88 24.62 -34.97
CA ILE A 390 7.59 25.96 -34.48
C ILE A 390 8.51 26.90 -35.26
N TYR A 391 7.98 27.99 -35.80
CA TYR A 391 8.79 29.09 -36.33
C TYR A 391 8.67 30.33 -35.44
N HIS A 392 9.71 31.15 -35.41
CA HIS A 392 9.71 32.37 -34.61
C HIS A 392 9.07 33.53 -35.39
N TYR A 393 8.10 34.21 -34.79
CA TYR A 393 7.37 35.32 -35.42
C TYR A 393 7.54 36.63 -34.65
N GLU A 394 7.99 37.69 -35.35
CA GLU A 394 7.90 39.07 -34.84
C GLU A 394 6.78 39.87 -35.53
N SER A 395 6.65 39.70 -36.85
CA SER A 395 5.70 40.45 -37.68
C SER A 395 5.50 39.78 -39.06
N ASN A 396 4.51 40.25 -39.82
CA ASN A 396 4.26 39.80 -41.20
C ASN A 396 5.46 39.93 -42.17
N THR A 397 6.49 40.70 -41.82
CA THR A 397 7.72 40.87 -42.61
C THR A 397 9.00 40.48 -41.86
N LYS A 398 8.87 39.91 -40.65
CA LYS A 398 10.01 39.46 -39.82
C LYS A 398 9.67 38.18 -39.08
N PHE A 399 10.32 37.10 -39.47
CA PHE A 399 10.23 35.78 -38.87
C PHE A 399 11.56 35.05 -39.04
N ASP A 400 11.77 34.01 -38.26
CA ASP A 400 12.85 33.05 -38.46
C ASP A 400 12.27 31.65 -38.65
N ALA A 401 12.60 31.07 -39.80
CA ALA A 401 12.21 29.74 -40.26
C ALA A 401 13.34 29.11 -41.11
N ASP A 402 14.58 29.59 -40.95
CA ASP A 402 15.71 29.18 -41.79
C ASP A 402 15.94 27.66 -41.68
N SER A 403 16.03 27.18 -40.43
CA SER A 403 16.17 25.78 -40.00
C SER A 403 14.92 24.96 -40.34
N THR A 404 13.72 25.50 -40.09
CA THR A 404 12.44 24.90 -40.46
C THR A 404 12.37 24.50 -41.94
N ILE A 405 12.78 25.41 -42.85
CA ILE A 405 12.79 25.15 -44.29
C ILE A 405 13.87 24.10 -44.66
N HIS A 406 15.04 24.11 -44.00
CA HIS A 406 16.08 23.10 -44.21
C HIS A 406 15.60 21.70 -43.80
N PHE A 407 14.92 21.57 -42.66
CA PHE A 407 14.29 20.32 -42.27
C PHE A 407 13.24 19.84 -43.28
N MET A 408 12.43 20.74 -43.85
CA MET A 408 11.47 20.36 -44.90
C MET A 408 12.18 19.82 -46.15
N GLN A 409 13.30 20.42 -46.56
CA GLN A 409 14.14 19.92 -47.66
C GLN A 409 14.69 18.51 -47.36
N MET A 410 15.17 18.26 -46.13
CA MET A 410 15.67 16.93 -45.72
C MET A 410 14.56 15.87 -45.51
N TYR A 411 13.38 16.29 -45.04
CA TYR A 411 12.28 15.39 -44.68
C TYR A 411 11.39 15.03 -45.87
N ASP A 412 11.27 15.91 -46.87
CA ASP A 412 10.37 15.81 -48.03
C ASP A 412 8.90 15.57 -47.58
N PRO A 413 8.20 16.60 -47.05
CA PRO A 413 6.83 16.47 -46.58
C PRO A 413 5.84 16.35 -47.75
N SER A 414 5.02 15.29 -47.75
CA SER A 414 3.97 15.12 -48.76
C SER A 414 2.81 16.11 -48.62
N HIS A 415 2.67 16.73 -47.44
CA HIS A 415 1.65 17.74 -47.14
C HIS A 415 2.10 18.61 -45.95
N LEU A 416 1.77 19.90 -45.98
CA LEU A 416 2.04 20.86 -44.92
C LEU A 416 0.74 21.46 -44.38
N THR A 417 0.43 21.17 -43.12
CA THR A 417 -0.62 21.90 -42.39
C THR A 417 -0.01 23.06 -41.61
N THR A 418 -0.34 24.29 -42.00
CA THR A 418 0.01 25.50 -41.25
C THR A 418 -1.13 25.91 -40.31
N ILE A 419 -0.79 26.36 -39.10
CA ILE A 419 -1.77 26.75 -38.08
C ILE A 419 -1.70 28.25 -37.80
N GLY A 420 -2.85 28.93 -37.93
CA GLY A 420 -3.03 30.34 -37.62
C GLY A 420 -2.81 31.26 -38.83
N ASN A 421 -2.04 32.34 -38.63
CA ASN A 421 -1.74 33.35 -39.64
C ASN A 421 -0.27 33.31 -40.02
N ILE A 422 0.02 32.85 -41.24
CA ILE A 422 1.38 32.73 -41.76
C ILE A 422 1.82 34.03 -42.46
N PRO A 423 3.05 34.55 -42.20
CA PRO A 423 3.62 35.64 -42.97
C PRO A 423 3.62 35.36 -44.47
N GLY A 424 3.20 36.33 -45.29
CA GLY A 424 3.18 36.16 -46.75
C GLY A 424 4.56 35.82 -47.34
N GLY A 425 5.64 36.33 -46.72
CA GLY A 425 7.01 35.94 -47.08
C GLY A 425 7.32 34.46 -46.80
N LEU A 426 6.83 33.92 -45.67
CA LEU A 426 7.04 32.51 -45.30
C LEU A 426 6.22 31.58 -46.19
N ASN A 427 4.98 31.96 -46.53
CA ASN A 427 4.16 31.22 -47.48
C ASN A 427 4.83 31.09 -48.86
N ASN A 428 5.57 32.10 -49.30
CA ASN A 428 6.35 32.04 -50.54
C ASN A 428 7.58 31.11 -50.42
N LEU A 429 8.17 30.96 -49.23
CA LEU A 429 9.30 30.06 -49.01
C LEU A 429 8.91 28.58 -49.04
N PHE A 430 7.65 28.21 -48.77
CA PHE A 430 7.23 26.82 -48.91
C PHE A 430 7.25 26.34 -50.36
N THR A 431 6.85 27.20 -51.30
CA THR A 431 6.74 26.87 -52.74
C THR A 431 7.93 27.30 -53.59
N ALA A 432 8.82 28.14 -53.06
CA ALA A 432 10.08 28.45 -53.71
C ALA A 432 10.97 27.20 -53.79
N ALA A 433 11.67 27.02 -54.91
CA ALA A 433 12.56 25.88 -55.11
C ALA A 433 13.81 25.94 -54.21
N GLU A 434 14.43 24.79 -54.01
CA GLU A 434 15.75 24.68 -53.40
C GLU A 434 16.81 25.50 -54.16
N PRO A 435 17.84 26.04 -53.47
CA PRO A 435 18.09 25.94 -52.02
C PRO A 435 17.29 26.97 -51.19
N VAL A 436 16.49 27.84 -51.81
CA VAL A 436 15.87 28.99 -51.14
C VAL A 436 14.64 28.58 -50.30
N GLY A 437 13.79 27.73 -50.85
CA GLY A 437 12.55 27.28 -50.24
C GLY A 437 12.39 25.76 -50.18
N ALA A 438 11.26 25.32 -49.64
CA ALA A 438 10.95 23.90 -49.41
C ALA A 438 10.44 23.13 -50.65
N GLY A 439 10.30 23.79 -51.81
CA GLY A 439 9.97 23.13 -53.08
C GLY A 439 8.56 22.54 -53.20
N MET A 440 7.66 22.79 -52.25
CA MET A 440 6.33 22.16 -52.17
C MET A 440 5.36 22.69 -53.24
N ASN A 441 4.40 21.86 -53.66
CA ASN A 441 3.28 22.37 -54.47
C ASN A 441 2.27 23.11 -53.59
N ILE A 442 1.70 24.19 -54.11
CA ILE A 442 0.66 24.97 -53.41
C ILE A 442 -0.62 24.19 -53.07
N GLY A 443 -0.87 23.07 -53.77
CA GLY A 443 -2.01 22.18 -53.50
C GLY A 443 -1.80 21.27 -52.28
N ASP A 444 -0.55 21.07 -51.87
CA ASP A 444 -0.13 20.20 -50.77
C ASP A 444 0.09 21.01 -49.47
N ILE A 445 -0.43 22.26 -49.44
CA ILE A 445 -0.33 23.17 -48.29
C ILE A 445 -1.75 23.57 -47.87
N SER A 446 -2.12 23.31 -46.63
CA SER A 446 -3.40 23.73 -46.05
C SER A 446 -3.22 24.60 -44.82
N ASN A 447 -3.88 25.76 -44.79
CA ASN A 447 -3.90 26.61 -43.60
C ASN A 447 -5.20 26.40 -42.80
N ILE A 448 -5.06 26.07 -41.52
CA ILE A 448 -6.16 25.94 -40.55
C ILE A 448 -6.04 27.00 -39.45
N GLN A 449 -7.11 27.27 -38.72
CA GLN A 449 -7.07 28.12 -37.53
C GLN A 449 -6.89 27.26 -36.27
N SER A 450 -6.38 27.85 -35.17
CA SER A 450 -6.24 27.14 -33.89
C SER A 450 -7.58 26.55 -33.39
N SER A 451 -8.71 27.16 -33.76
CA SER A 451 -10.06 26.65 -33.48
C SER A 451 -10.41 25.34 -34.19
N ASP A 452 -9.74 25.00 -35.29
CA ASP A 452 -9.96 23.77 -36.05
C ASP A 452 -9.32 22.53 -35.38
N TYR A 453 -8.60 22.74 -34.27
CA TYR A 453 -7.97 21.70 -33.45
C TYR A 453 -8.86 20.48 -33.19
N PHE A 454 -10.11 20.70 -32.77
CA PHE A 454 -11.04 19.62 -32.46
C PHE A 454 -11.46 18.79 -33.69
N SER A 455 -11.26 19.30 -34.92
CA SER A 455 -11.58 18.56 -36.15
C SER A 455 -10.66 17.37 -36.42
N TYR A 456 -9.55 17.26 -35.67
CA TYR A 456 -8.64 16.10 -35.62
C TYR A 456 -9.16 14.95 -34.76
N TRP A 457 -10.32 15.11 -34.11
CA TRP A 457 -11.01 14.09 -33.32
C TRP A 457 -12.37 13.79 -33.95
N SER A 458 -12.61 12.52 -34.26
CA SER A 458 -13.91 12.02 -34.73
C SER A 458 -14.83 11.67 -33.55
N THR A 459 -14.27 11.44 -32.36
CA THR A 459 -14.99 11.29 -31.10
C THR A 459 -14.13 11.81 -29.95
N ILE A 460 -14.73 12.59 -29.05
CA ILE A 460 -14.12 13.08 -27.82
C ILE A 460 -14.93 12.51 -26.65
N GLY A 461 -14.31 11.60 -25.89
CA GLY A 461 -14.82 11.02 -24.64
C GLY A 461 -14.15 11.63 -23.39
N SER A 462 -12.91 12.12 -23.51
CA SER A 462 -12.21 12.83 -22.44
C SER A 462 -11.52 14.11 -22.90
N LEU A 463 -11.15 14.96 -21.94
CA LEU A 463 -10.36 16.18 -22.12
C LEU A 463 -9.31 16.26 -21.02
N VAL A 464 -8.10 16.72 -21.36
CA VAL A 464 -7.14 17.25 -20.39
C VAL A 464 -7.38 18.76 -20.25
N VAL A 465 -7.53 19.24 -19.03
CA VAL A 465 -7.84 20.64 -18.73
C VAL A 465 -6.74 21.23 -17.87
N VAL A 466 -6.23 22.39 -18.29
CA VAL A 466 -5.21 23.16 -17.58
C VAL A 466 -5.73 24.58 -17.41
N ASP A 467 -5.33 25.24 -16.32
CA ASP A 467 -5.62 26.67 -16.14
C ASP A 467 -5.04 27.47 -17.31
N TYR A 468 -5.80 28.46 -17.77
CA TYR A 468 -5.45 29.24 -18.95
C TYR A 468 -4.07 29.87 -18.88
N ASP A 469 -3.58 30.29 -17.71
CA ASP A 469 -2.31 31.01 -17.58
C ASP A 469 -1.15 30.15 -17.07
N ASN A 470 -1.42 28.87 -16.74
CA ASN A 470 -0.44 27.94 -16.19
C ASN A 470 0.37 27.19 -17.27
N TYR A 471 1.29 27.90 -17.93
CA TYR A 471 2.21 27.31 -18.92
C TYR A 471 3.05 26.15 -18.37
N LYS A 472 3.50 26.25 -17.11
CA LYS A 472 4.29 25.20 -16.43
C LYS A 472 3.53 23.87 -16.38
N ALA A 473 2.27 23.88 -15.95
CA ALA A 473 1.42 22.69 -15.99
C ALA A 473 1.12 22.27 -17.44
N GLY A 474 0.88 23.23 -18.34
CA GLY A 474 0.61 22.98 -19.75
C GLY A 474 1.67 22.13 -20.45
N LEU A 475 2.95 22.38 -20.19
CA LEU A 475 4.07 21.62 -20.77
C LEU A 475 3.92 20.11 -20.52
N MET A 476 3.84 19.70 -19.25
CA MET A 476 3.67 18.28 -18.89
C MET A 476 2.27 17.74 -19.21
N ALA A 477 1.22 18.57 -19.05
CA ALA A 477 -0.14 18.18 -19.37
C ALA A 477 -0.33 17.86 -20.86
N SER A 478 0.42 18.51 -21.76
CA SER A 478 0.39 18.21 -23.19
C SER A 478 1.03 16.85 -23.53
N VAL A 479 2.07 16.45 -22.78
CA VAL A 479 2.66 15.09 -22.83
C VAL A 479 1.68 14.04 -22.30
N PHE A 480 1.04 14.34 -21.16
CA PHE A 480 -0.01 13.50 -20.59
C PHE A 480 -1.20 13.32 -21.54
N ALA A 481 -1.64 14.40 -22.19
CA ALA A 481 -2.70 14.38 -23.20
C ALA A 481 -2.30 13.55 -24.43
N SER A 482 -1.06 13.66 -24.90
CA SER A 482 -0.52 12.83 -25.99
C SER A 482 -0.55 11.34 -25.63
N HIS A 483 -0.11 10.98 -24.41
CA HIS A 483 -0.11 9.60 -23.95
C HIS A 483 -1.54 9.06 -23.75
N LYS A 484 -2.44 9.82 -23.12
CA LYS A 484 -3.85 9.43 -22.94
C LYS A 484 -4.67 9.49 -24.24
N ASN A 485 -4.05 9.83 -25.37
CA ASN A 485 -4.71 10.12 -26.64
C ASN A 485 -5.94 11.02 -26.42
N SER A 486 -5.74 12.18 -25.80
CA SER A 486 -6.81 13.08 -25.39
C SER A 486 -6.57 14.51 -25.89
N PRO A 487 -7.62 15.26 -26.30
CA PRO A 487 -7.49 16.68 -26.52
C PRO A 487 -7.14 17.41 -25.22
N ILE A 488 -6.29 18.44 -25.32
CA ILE A 488 -5.97 19.36 -24.22
C ILE A 488 -6.66 20.71 -24.45
N ILE A 489 -7.14 21.35 -23.37
CA ILE A 489 -7.72 22.69 -23.39
C ILE A 489 -7.19 23.55 -22.24
N PHE A 490 -7.03 24.85 -22.54
CA PHE A 490 -6.58 25.86 -21.60
C PHE A 490 -7.77 26.75 -21.23
N VAL A 491 -8.21 26.69 -19.97
CA VAL A 491 -9.51 27.23 -19.55
C VAL A 491 -9.39 28.10 -18.31
N ASN A 492 -10.11 29.21 -18.31
CA ASN A 492 -10.40 30.02 -17.13
C ASN A 492 -11.81 30.60 -17.21
N SER A 493 -12.26 31.25 -16.14
CA SER A 493 -13.58 31.86 -16.03
C SER A 493 -13.95 32.83 -17.17
N ALA A 494 -12.95 33.44 -17.83
CA ALA A 494 -13.17 34.36 -18.95
C ALA A 494 -13.45 33.66 -20.28
N ASN A 495 -12.93 32.43 -20.50
CA ASN A 495 -13.11 31.68 -21.75
C ASN A 495 -13.98 30.41 -21.63
N LEU A 496 -14.32 29.99 -20.39
CA LEU A 496 -15.06 28.77 -20.05
C LEU A 496 -16.30 28.54 -20.92
N ALA A 497 -17.06 29.59 -21.24
CA ALA A 497 -18.26 29.52 -22.09
C ALA A 497 -18.02 28.85 -23.45
N THR A 498 -16.80 28.95 -24.00
CA THR A 498 -16.38 28.29 -25.25
C THR A 498 -16.27 26.78 -25.11
N TYR A 499 -15.96 26.29 -23.91
CA TYR A 499 -15.62 24.89 -23.63
C TYR A 499 -16.72 24.11 -22.92
N GLN A 500 -17.74 24.77 -22.36
CA GLN A 500 -18.87 24.14 -21.64
C GLN A 500 -19.47 22.94 -22.39
N ALA A 501 -19.82 23.10 -23.66
CA ALA A 501 -20.42 22.03 -24.47
C ALA A 501 -19.48 20.82 -24.69
N MET A 502 -18.16 21.02 -24.57
CA MET A 502 -17.17 19.94 -24.66
C MET A 502 -16.88 19.31 -23.28
N ILE A 503 -17.02 20.05 -22.19
CA ILE A 503 -16.85 19.53 -20.82
C ILE A 503 -18.03 18.62 -20.42
N ASN A 504 -19.25 19.00 -20.79
CA ASN A 504 -20.47 18.37 -20.29
C ASN A 504 -20.55 16.87 -20.61
N GLY A 505 -20.66 16.05 -19.56
CA GLY A 505 -20.78 14.60 -19.65
C GLY A 505 -19.52 13.87 -20.14
N LYS A 506 -18.35 14.53 -20.16
CA LYS A 506 -17.07 13.91 -20.53
C LYS A 506 -16.24 13.53 -19.30
N VAL A 507 -15.21 12.73 -19.53
CA VAL A 507 -14.14 12.50 -18.55
C VAL A 507 -13.19 13.69 -18.58
N ILE A 508 -13.01 14.36 -17.44
CA ILE A 508 -12.16 15.55 -17.33
C ILE A 508 -10.93 15.22 -16.48
N TYR A 509 -9.76 15.39 -17.07
CA TYR A 509 -8.46 15.28 -16.42
C TYR A 509 -7.90 16.67 -16.16
N THR A 510 -8.12 17.21 -14.96
CA THR A 510 -7.53 18.49 -14.56
C THR A 510 -6.06 18.27 -14.19
N VAL A 511 -5.16 19.12 -14.69
CA VAL A 511 -3.74 19.11 -14.33
C VAL A 511 -3.32 20.45 -13.73
N GLY A 512 -2.95 20.42 -12.46
CA GLY A 512 -2.74 21.62 -11.64
C GLY A 512 -4.05 22.15 -11.05
N SER A 513 -4.04 23.40 -10.58
CA SER A 513 -5.20 24.07 -10.00
C SER A 513 -5.86 24.99 -11.02
N LEU A 514 -7.19 24.98 -11.09
CA LEU A 514 -8.01 25.90 -11.88
C LEU A 514 -8.60 27.02 -11.01
N ASP A 515 -9.06 28.11 -11.63
CA ASP A 515 -9.88 29.10 -10.93
C ASP A 515 -11.20 28.47 -10.40
N GLY A 516 -11.70 28.98 -9.28
CA GLY A 516 -12.85 28.38 -8.59
C GLY A 516 -14.16 28.34 -9.37
N ALA A 517 -14.36 29.22 -10.36
CA ALA A 517 -15.56 29.18 -11.21
C ALA A 517 -15.43 28.11 -12.30
N THR A 518 -14.24 27.95 -12.89
CA THR A 518 -13.94 26.86 -13.83
C THR A 518 -14.00 25.50 -13.13
N GLN A 519 -13.35 25.38 -11.98
CA GLN A 519 -13.35 24.17 -11.15
C GLN A 519 -14.78 23.78 -10.73
N GLY A 520 -15.55 24.74 -10.19
CA GLY A 520 -16.93 24.51 -9.79
C GLY A 520 -17.86 24.14 -10.95
N TYR A 521 -17.56 24.59 -12.17
CA TYR A 521 -18.31 24.17 -13.37
C TYR A 521 -17.98 22.73 -13.77
N ILE A 522 -16.71 22.35 -13.76
CA ILE A 522 -16.27 20.98 -14.09
C ILE A 522 -16.89 19.98 -13.12
N SER A 523 -16.73 20.19 -11.81
CA SER A 523 -17.29 19.28 -10.79
C SER A 523 -18.82 19.19 -10.78
N ALA A 524 -19.52 20.15 -11.41
CA ALA A 524 -20.97 20.13 -11.57
C ALA A 524 -21.47 19.52 -12.89
N ASN A 525 -20.62 19.38 -13.92
CA ASN A 525 -21.06 19.03 -15.30
C ASN A 525 -20.22 17.95 -15.99
N ALA A 526 -19.03 17.60 -15.48
CA ALA A 526 -18.25 16.47 -15.97
C ALA A 526 -19.03 15.16 -15.76
N GLY A 527 -18.88 14.21 -16.70
CA GLY A 527 -19.40 12.85 -16.52
C GLY A 527 -18.54 12.02 -15.57
N CYS A 528 -17.25 12.34 -15.51
CA CYS A 528 -16.29 11.80 -14.55
C CYS A 528 -15.16 12.83 -14.40
N GLU A 529 -14.66 13.06 -13.19
CA GLU A 529 -13.61 14.04 -12.93
C GLU A 529 -12.43 13.35 -12.25
N VAL A 530 -11.22 13.66 -12.72
CA VAL A 530 -9.95 13.26 -12.10
C VAL A 530 -9.07 14.49 -12.03
N ASN A 531 -8.68 14.87 -10.82
CA ASN A 531 -7.83 16.02 -10.56
C ASN A 531 -6.44 15.53 -10.18
N TYR A 532 -5.43 15.96 -10.92
CA TYR A 532 -4.02 15.71 -10.61
C TYR A 532 -3.30 17.02 -10.32
N THR A 533 -2.47 17.02 -9.29
CA THR A 533 -1.37 17.98 -9.21
C THR A 533 -0.36 17.73 -10.34
N LEU A 534 0.48 18.73 -10.62
CA LEU A 534 1.54 18.59 -11.63
C LEU A 534 2.52 17.44 -11.29
N GLU A 535 2.86 17.31 -10.01
CA GLU A 535 3.78 16.27 -9.51
C GLU A 535 3.18 14.86 -9.65
N GLU A 536 1.87 14.69 -9.43
CA GLU A 536 1.18 13.41 -9.65
C GLU A 536 1.19 13.01 -11.14
N VAL A 537 1.01 13.96 -12.07
CA VAL A 537 1.14 13.66 -13.52
C VAL A 537 2.57 13.28 -13.88
N GLN A 538 3.57 13.96 -13.32
CA GLN A 538 4.99 13.65 -13.56
C GLN A 538 5.34 12.24 -13.04
N LYS A 539 4.98 11.92 -11.79
CA LYS A 539 5.15 10.59 -11.17
C LYS A 539 4.41 9.50 -11.92
N TRP A 540 3.14 9.74 -12.27
CA TRP A 540 2.33 8.80 -13.06
C TRP A 540 2.99 8.52 -14.40
N TYR A 541 3.41 9.55 -15.14
CA TYR A 541 4.04 9.37 -16.45
C TYR A 541 5.39 8.65 -16.34
N ALA A 542 6.22 8.98 -15.35
CA ALA A 542 7.48 8.29 -15.07
C ALA A 542 7.26 6.79 -14.85
N THR A 543 6.25 6.44 -14.06
CA THR A 543 5.90 5.06 -13.70
C THR A 543 5.30 4.31 -14.88
N GLU A 544 4.24 4.85 -15.49
CA GLU A 544 3.50 4.26 -16.61
C GLU A 544 4.40 3.99 -17.83
N THR A 545 5.34 4.90 -18.10
CA THR A 545 6.27 4.74 -19.23
C THR A 545 7.55 3.98 -18.90
N ASN A 546 7.78 3.66 -17.62
CA ASN A 546 9.06 3.21 -17.06
C ASN A 546 10.22 4.11 -17.55
N SER A 547 10.08 5.40 -17.32
CA SER A 547 11.02 6.41 -17.80
C SER A 547 12.33 6.39 -17.02
N ASP A 548 13.42 6.50 -17.76
CA ASP A 548 14.81 6.64 -17.33
C ASP A 548 15.40 8.00 -17.74
N LYS A 549 14.55 8.96 -18.11
CA LYS A 549 14.95 10.23 -18.73
C LYS A 549 14.22 11.42 -18.13
N LEU A 550 14.99 12.43 -17.75
CA LEU A 550 14.48 13.68 -17.22
C LEU A 550 14.83 14.83 -18.17
N ILE A 551 13.83 15.62 -18.56
CA ILE A 551 14.02 16.92 -19.20
C ILE A 551 13.92 18.01 -18.15
N LEU A 552 14.88 18.94 -18.07
CA LEU A 552 14.77 20.18 -17.30
C LEU A 552 14.47 21.36 -18.25
N VAL A 553 13.43 22.13 -17.92
CA VAL A 553 13.03 23.37 -18.62
C VAL A 553 12.86 24.54 -17.65
N ASN A 554 12.77 25.77 -18.17
CA ASN A 554 12.37 26.93 -17.37
C ASN A 554 11.08 27.54 -17.95
N PRO A 555 9.92 27.42 -17.27
CA PRO A 555 8.65 28.01 -17.72
C PRO A 555 8.67 29.54 -17.88
N ASN A 556 9.63 30.25 -17.27
CA ASN A 556 9.78 31.70 -17.45
C ASN A 556 10.41 32.08 -18.81
N ASP A 557 10.94 31.10 -19.57
CA ASP A 557 11.65 31.32 -20.84
C ASP A 557 10.84 32.06 -21.92
N LEU A 558 9.50 32.03 -21.82
CA LEU A 558 8.58 32.81 -22.65
C LEU A 558 8.85 34.32 -22.60
N ASN A 559 9.30 34.81 -21.44
CA ASN A 559 9.46 36.23 -21.15
C ASN A 559 10.93 36.65 -20.94
N ILE A 560 11.87 35.69 -20.95
CA ILE A 560 13.31 35.97 -20.86
C ILE A 560 13.80 36.34 -22.27
N GLU A 561 13.86 37.64 -22.52
CA GLU A 561 14.52 38.22 -23.69
C GLU A 561 16.02 37.90 -23.64
N GLY A 562 16.59 37.45 -24.76
CA GLY A 562 18.02 37.59 -24.96
C GLY A 562 18.37 39.07 -24.88
N THR A 563 19.27 39.45 -23.96
CA THR A 563 19.47 40.84 -23.49
C THR A 563 20.25 41.71 -24.50
N VAL A 564 19.65 41.86 -25.69
CA VAL A 564 20.12 42.47 -26.94
C VAL A 564 21.11 41.61 -27.75
N PHE A 565 20.67 41.06 -28.88
CA PHE A 565 21.17 41.37 -30.25
C PHE A 565 20.39 40.57 -31.32
N SER A 566 20.25 41.16 -32.51
CA SER A 566 19.52 40.58 -33.64
C SER A 566 20.32 39.54 -34.43
N ILE A 567 19.63 38.57 -35.05
CA ILE A 567 20.18 37.74 -36.14
C ILE A 567 19.76 38.28 -37.50
N ASN A 568 20.60 38.05 -38.51
CA ASN A 568 20.22 38.15 -39.91
C ASN A 568 19.87 36.75 -40.40
N THR A 569 18.58 36.49 -40.62
CA THR A 569 18.12 35.24 -41.26
C THR A 569 18.49 35.27 -42.74
N GLU A 570 18.77 34.10 -43.32
CA GLU A 570 19.12 33.98 -44.73
C GLU A 570 17.90 34.18 -45.63
N LYS A 571 16.70 33.81 -45.15
CA LYS A 571 15.48 33.76 -45.96
C LYS A 571 14.53 34.95 -45.71
N ASN A 572 14.71 35.75 -44.65
CA ASN A 572 13.79 36.85 -44.32
C ASN A 572 14.41 38.18 -43.83
N GLY A 573 15.70 38.23 -43.50
CA GLY A 573 16.38 39.42 -42.99
C GLY A 573 16.44 39.50 -41.46
N THR A 574 16.54 40.73 -40.91
CA THR A 574 16.95 40.95 -39.50
C THR A 574 15.81 40.78 -38.48
N VAL A 575 15.93 39.77 -37.62
CA VAL A 575 15.07 39.42 -36.48
C VAL A 575 15.76 39.85 -35.18
N SER A 576 15.03 40.45 -34.24
CA SER A 576 15.58 41.26 -33.13
C SER A 576 15.12 40.90 -31.71
N LYS A 577 14.05 40.12 -31.56
CA LYS A 577 13.38 39.75 -30.30
C LYS A 577 13.48 38.24 -30.06
N LEU A 578 14.71 37.75 -29.98
CA LEU A 578 14.98 36.34 -29.70
C LEU A 578 14.72 36.07 -28.22
N PHE A 579 13.55 35.50 -27.92
CA PHE A 579 13.18 35.00 -26.60
C PHE A 579 13.70 33.57 -26.41
N SER A 580 13.99 33.21 -25.16
CA SER A 580 14.60 31.92 -24.81
C SER A 580 13.65 30.70 -24.86
N LYS A 581 12.51 30.81 -25.56
CA LYS A 581 11.31 29.92 -25.64
C LYS A 581 11.54 28.43 -26.03
N MET A 582 12.72 27.88 -25.82
CA MET A 582 13.10 26.53 -26.23
C MET A 582 12.22 25.46 -25.57
N SER A 583 11.70 25.73 -24.36
CA SER A 583 10.84 24.82 -23.60
C SER A 583 9.57 24.44 -24.36
N LEU A 584 9.08 25.27 -25.31
CA LEU A 584 7.95 24.95 -26.19
C LEU A 584 8.14 23.68 -27.02
N SER A 585 9.39 23.32 -27.33
CA SER A 585 9.73 22.11 -28.09
C SER A 585 9.79 20.85 -27.23
N SER A 586 9.97 21.00 -25.90
CA SER A 586 10.18 19.87 -24.98
C SER A 586 9.06 18.81 -24.97
N PRO A 587 7.76 19.14 -25.08
CA PRO A 587 6.71 18.12 -25.02
C PRO A 587 6.69 17.19 -26.24
N PHE A 588 7.18 17.65 -27.39
CA PHE A 588 7.29 16.81 -28.58
C PHE A 588 8.37 15.73 -28.40
N LEU A 589 9.53 16.09 -27.82
CA LEU A 589 10.58 15.13 -27.47
C LEU A 589 10.08 14.16 -26.39
N ALA A 590 9.56 14.70 -25.27
CA ALA A 590 9.05 13.96 -24.13
C ALA A 590 8.02 12.89 -24.54
N SER A 591 7.05 13.25 -25.39
CA SER A 591 5.97 12.35 -25.82
C SER A 591 6.46 11.18 -26.69
N VAL A 592 7.52 11.37 -27.49
CA VAL A 592 8.09 10.31 -28.34
C VAL A 592 9.11 9.46 -27.58
N LYS A 593 10.02 10.09 -26.84
CA LYS A 593 11.16 9.45 -26.17
C LYS A 593 10.83 8.91 -24.76
N LYS A 594 9.62 9.21 -24.26
CA LYS A 594 9.11 8.87 -22.92
C LYS A 594 9.94 9.52 -21.81
N GLU A 595 10.12 10.83 -21.89
CA GLU A 595 10.90 11.61 -20.93
C GLU A 595 9.98 12.43 -20.03
N VAL A 596 10.30 12.52 -18.75
CA VAL A 596 9.53 13.32 -17.79
C VAL A 596 10.00 14.76 -17.87
N ILE A 597 9.10 15.72 -18.03
CA ILE A 597 9.46 17.15 -17.97
C ILE A 597 9.41 17.61 -16.51
N SER A 598 10.52 18.16 -16.03
CA SER A 598 10.64 18.91 -14.77
C SER A 598 11.12 20.34 -15.04
N TYR A 599 11.01 21.20 -14.03
CA TYR A 599 11.13 22.65 -14.17
C TYR A 599 12.05 23.26 -13.12
N THR A 600 12.69 24.37 -13.49
CA THR A 600 13.29 25.33 -12.55
C THR A 600 12.78 26.74 -12.91
N GLU A 601 12.28 27.49 -11.93
CA GLU A 601 11.58 28.77 -12.19
C GLU A 601 12.50 29.97 -11.99
N LEU A 602 13.55 30.04 -12.81
CA LEU A 602 14.57 31.08 -12.72
C LEU A 602 14.12 32.38 -13.41
N SER A 603 14.50 33.53 -12.85
CA SER A 603 14.42 34.83 -13.53
C SER A 603 15.64 35.05 -14.43
N ASP A 604 15.50 35.91 -15.46
CA ASP A 604 16.64 36.43 -16.23
C ASP A 604 17.74 36.91 -15.27
N PRO A 605 18.97 36.36 -15.34
CA PRO A 605 20.07 36.79 -14.47
C PRO A 605 20.56 38.22 -14.74
N GLY A 606 20.18 38.81 -15.87
CA GLY A 606 20.51 40.16 -16.29
C GLY A 606 21.95 40.28 -16.79
N LEU A 607 22.14 40.36 -18.11
CA LEU A 607 23.47 40.60 -18.69
C LEU A 607 23.94 42.04 -18.44
N ASN A 608 24.83 42.22 -17.48
CA ASN A 608 25.80 43.31 -17.51
C ASN A 608 27.21 42.74 -17.59
N ASP A 609 27.95 43.25 -18.57
CA ASP A 609 29.28 42.79 -18.99
C ASP A 609 30.30 42.75 -17.84
N LYS A 610 31.23 41.79 -17.93
CA LYS A 610 32.37 41.50 -17.04
C LYS A 610 32.02 40.92 -15.68
N CYS A 611 32.24 39.60 -15.56
CA CYS A 611 33.13 38.97 -14.56
C CYS A 611 33.04 39.45 -13.10
N SER A 612 31.87 39.89 -12.66
CA SER A 612 31.52 40.07 -11.26
C SER A 612 30.83 38.80 -10.76
N SER A 613 30.98 38.49 -9.47
CA SER A 613 30.20 37.46 -8.81
C SER A 613 28.76 37.95 -8.66
N ASN A 614 27.96 37.88 -9.73
CA ASN A 614 26.55 38.20 -9.67
C ASN A 614 25.85 37.12 -8.83
N ALA A 615 25.43 37.48 -7.62
CA ALA A 615 24.76 36.59 -6.68
C ALA A 615 23.46 35.99 -7.27
N VAL A 616 22.86 36.64 -8.28
CA VAL A 616 21.72 36.11 -9.03
C VAL A 616 22.11 34.90 -9.86
N ILE A 617 23.28 34.90 -10.53
CA ILE A 617 23.73 33.76 -11.35
C ILE A 617 24.05 32.56 -10.47
N THR A 618 24.82 32.74 -9.39
CA THR A 618 25.16 31.64 -8.47
C THR A 618 23.96 31.15 -7.66
N GLY A 619 23.00 32.03 -7.36
CA GLY A 619 21.68 31.66 -6.83
C GLY A 619 20.89 30.81 -7.83
N ASN A 620 20.78 31.25 -9.08
CA ASN A 620 20.07 30.53 -10.14
C ASN A 620 20.67 29.14 -10.41
N ILE A 621 21.99 29.02 -10.46
CA ILE A 621 22.69 27.71 -10.58
C ILE A 621 22.33 26.80 -9.41
N SER A 622 22.42 27.31 -8.17
CA SER A 622 22.12 26.52 -6.96
C SER A 622 20.66 26.07 -6.91
N GLN A 623 19.74 26.91 -7.40
CA GLN A 623 18.33 26.59 -7.49
C GLN A 623 18.08 25.50 -8.55
N ALA A 624 18.68 25.59 -9.74
CA ALA A 624 18.56 24.57 -10.78
C ALA A 624 19.19 23.23 -10.39
N ASP A 625 20.36 23.23 -9.73
CA ASP A 625 20.97 22.02 -9.13
C ASP A 625 19.99 21.37 -8.12
N SER A 626 19.38 22.16 -7.25
CA SER A 626 18.39 21.72 -6.26
C SER A 626 17.11 21.18 -6.92
N ASP A 627 16.56 21.88 -7.90
CA ASP A 627 15.32 21.49 -8.59
C ASP A 627 15.51 20.19 -9.39
N ALA A 628 16.66 20.03 -10.05
CA ALA A 628 17.03 18.77 -10.71
C ALA A 628 17.14 17.62 -9.71
N ALA A 629 17.79 17.84 -8.56
CA ALA A 629 17.93 16.83 -7.52
C ALA A 629 16.58 16.40 -6.92
N ASN A 630 15.73 17.36 -6.57
CA ASN A 630 14.39 17.10 -6.05
C ASN A 630 13.51 16.37 -7.08
N ALA A 631 13.63 16.73 -8.36
CA ALA A 631 12.91 16.04 -9.44
C ALA A 631 13.36 14.57 -9.56
N ILE A 632 14.68 14.31 -9.49
CA ILE A 632 15.22 12.95 -9.55
C ILE A 632 14.77 12.12 -8.34
N SER A 633 14.82 12.67 -7.13
CA SER A 633 14.41 11.94 -5.92
C SER A 633 12.90 11.70 -5.81
N ASN A 634 12.09 12.62 -6.33
CA ASN A 634 10.64 12.59 -6.11
C ASN A 634 9.89 11.90 -7.24
N LEU A 635 10.34 12.02 -8.50
CA LEU A 635 9.57 11.57 -9.66
C LEU A 635 9.88 10.14 -10.10
N PHE A 636 11.03 9.58 -9.73
CA PHE A 636 11.49 8.28 -10.23
C PHE A 636 11.76 7.28 -9.11
N SER A 637 11.25 6.04 -9.25
CA SER A 637 11.52 4.94 -8.31
C SER A 637 12.91 4.31 -8.49
N ASN A 638 13.48 4.43 -9.69
CA ASN A 638 14.85 4.08 -10.01
C ASN A 638 15.55 5.34 -10.54
N THR A 639 16.82 5.53 -10.22
CA THR A 639 17.57 6.68 -10.73
C THR A 639 17.56 6.68 -12.27
N PRO A 640 17.20 7.80 -12.93
CA PRO A 640 17.25 7.90 -14.40
C PRO A 640 18.69 7.71 -14.91
N GLU A 641 18.85 7.45 -16.20
CA GLU A 641 20.15 7.37 -16.88
C GLU A 641 20.50 8.68 -17.61
N TYR A 642 19.50 9.42 -18.10
CA TYR A 642 19.68 10.60 -18.96
C TYR A 642 19.10 11.88 -18.38
N PHE A 643 19.77 13.00 -18.65
CA PHE A 643 19.37 14.33 -18.23
C PHE A 643 19.48 15.33 -19.40
N THR A 644 18.35 15.82 -19.90
CA THR A 644 18.26 16.70 -21.06
C THR A 644 17.86 18.11 -20.61
N ILE A 645 18.66 19.13 -20.88
CA ILE A 645 18.27 20.53 -20.59
C ILE A 645 17.73 21.17 -21.88
N ILE A 646 16.47 21.58 -21.92
CA ILE A 646 15.90 22.28 -23.10
C ILE A 646 15.73 23.76 -22.77
N ALA A 647 16.86 24.46 -22.73
CA ALA A 647 16.93 25.88 -22.43
C ALA A 647 18.24 26.50 -22.93
N ALA A 648 18.15 27.73 -23.45
CA ALA A 648 19.33 28.56 -23.66
C ALA A 648 19.89 29.08 -22.31
N PRO A 649 21.20 29.41 -22.20
CA PRO A 649 21.82 29.85 -20.96
C PRO A 649 21.16 31.01 -20.18
N PRO A 650 20.46 31.99 -20.79
CA PRO A 650 19.73 33.03 -20.05
C PRO A 650 18.53 32.48 -19.27
N ALA A 651 17.93 31.39 -19.73
CA ALA A 651 16.79 30.75 -19.08
C ALA A 651 17.22 29.72 -18.04
N ILE A 652 18.25 28.91 -18.33
CA ILE A 652 18.92 28.04 -17.34
C ILE A 652 20.42 28.23 -17.51
N PRO A 653 21.14 28.84 -16.55
CA PRO A 653 22.57 29.09 -16.70
C PRO A 653 23.38 27.79 -16.79
N ASP A 654 24.64 27.89 -17.19
CA ASP A 654 25.56 26.74 -17.16
C ASP A 654 26.01 26.51 -15.69
N SER A 655 26.07 25.26 -15.23
CA SER A 655 26.10 24.89 -13.79
C SER A 655 27.35 25.26 -12.97
N GLU A 656 28.29 26.04 -13.49
CA GLU A 656 29.46 26.51 -12.73
C GLU A 656 29.86 27.94 -13.13
N TYR A 657 30.13 28.79 -12.13
CA TYR A 657 30.62 30.17 -12.31
C TYR A 657 31.10 30.82 -11.00
N ASP A 658 32.39 31.15 -10.89
CA ASP A 658 33.02 32.13 -9.96
C ASP A 658 34.57 32.10 -10.17
N ARG A 659 35.43 33.13 -10.03
CA ARG A 659 35.32 34.60 -9.87
C ARG A 659 36.42 35.29 -10.70
N CYS A 660 36.29 36.60 -10.86
CA CYS A 660 37.42 37.54 -11.05
C CYS A 660 37.19 38.78 -10.15
N PRO A 661 38.21 39.60 -9.83
CA PRO A 661 39.62 39.55 -10.24
C PRO A 661 40.62 39.35 -9.07
N GLY A 662 41.83 38.83 -9.33
CA GLY A 662 42.92 38.91 -8.34
C GLY A 662 44.21 38.13 -8.61
N ALA A 663 44.16 36.96 -9.26
CA ALA A 663 45.34 36.13 -9.51
C ALA A 663 45.62 35.94 -11.01
N GLY A 664 46.80 35.40 -11.35
CA GLY A 664 47.25 35.22 -12.73
C GLY A 664 46.54 34.10 -13.50
N ILE A 665 47.20 33.64 -14.58
CA ILE A 665 46.78 32.63 -15.60
C ILE A 665 46.20 31.28 -15.13
N TRP A 666 45.94 31.08 -13.83
CA TRP A 666 45.40 29.85 -13.23
C TRP A 666 43.97 29.97 -12.70
N GLN A 667 43.32 31.14 -12.79
CA GLN A 667 41.88 31.31 -12.49
C GLN A 667 41.07 31.24 -13.80
N MET A 668 40.45 30.09 -14.06
CA MET A 668 39.70 29.83 -15.30
C MET A 668 38.20 29.75 -15.06
N ARG A 669 37.44 30.23 -16.05
CA ARG A 669 35.98 30.10 -16.12
C ARG A 669 35.65 28.66 -16.51
N MET A 670 34.97 27.95 -15.63
CA MET A 670 34.50 26.57 -15.80
C MET A 670 32.97 26.65 -15.84
N ALA A 671 32.32 26.14 -16.89
CA ALA A 671 30.87 26.20 -17.11
C ALA A 671 30.47 24.88 -17.77
N ALA A 672 29.55 24.13 -17.16
CA ALA A 672 29.63 22.67 -17.23
C ALA A 672 28.31 21.93 -16.88
N ASP A 673 27.43 21.74 -17.87
CA ASP A 673 26.09 21.15 -17.69
C ASP A 673 26.07 19.75 -17.06
N TRP A 674 27.13 18.94 -17.22
CA TRP A 674 27.24 17.61 -16.61
C TRP A 674 27.06 17.64 -15.09
N LYS A 675 27.29 18.80 -14.45
CA LYS A 675 27.08 19.01 -13.02
C LYS A 675 25.59 18.98 -12.61
N TYR A 676 24.66 19.48 -13.42
CA TYR A 676 23.22 19.33 -13.15
C TYR A 676 22.80 17.86 -13.11
N GLY A 677 23.43 17.03 -13.93
CA GLY A 677 23.30 15.57 -13.89
C GLY A 677 24.20 14.87 -12.87
N SER A 678 24.97 15.58 -12.03
CA SER A 678 25.94 14.98 -11.11
C SER A 678 25.66 15.28 -9.65
N LEU A 679 24.91 14.39 -9.02
CA LEU A 679 24.33 14.58 -7.69
C LEU A 679 24.99 13.63 -6.69
N GLY A 680 26.06 14.09 -6.05
CA GLY A 680 26.91 13.24 -5.22
C GLY A 680 27.70 12.27 -6.08
N ASP A 681 27.54 10.96 -5.84
CA ASP A 681 28.18 9.89 -6.62
C ASP A 681 27.39 9.51 -7.90
N LEU A 682 26.19 10.06 -8.08
CA LEU A 682 25.40 9.87 -9.30
C LEU A 682 25.95 10.71 -10.44
N HIS A 683 26.07 10.14 -11.64
CA HIS A 683 26.42 10.85 -12.87
C HIS A 683 25.48 10.45 -14.03
N LEU A 684 24.61 11.36 -14.44
CA LEU A 684 23.66 11.20 -15.55
C LEU A 684 24.28 11.61 -16.88
N LYS A 685 23.91 10.88 -17.94
CA LYS A 685 24.25 11.21 -19.32
C LYS A 685 23.56 12.52 -19.70
N THR A 686 24.33 13.60 -19.64
CA THR A 686 23.79 14.96 -19.77
C THR A 686 23.98 15.52 -21.18
N GLY A 687 23.00 16.26 -21.68
CA GLY A 687 23.04 17.04 -22.92
C GLY A 687 22.08 18.23 -22.87
N ARG A 688 22.35 19.28 -23.65
CA ARG A 688 21.53 20.50 -23.68
C ARG A 688 21.07 20.84 -25.10
N ILE A 689 19.78 21.12 -25.27
CA ILE A 689 19.17 21.51 -26.55
C ILE A 689 18.83 23.00 -26.53
N TYR A 690 19.54 23.78 -27.35
CA TYR A 690 19.13 25.12 -27.77
C TYR A 690 19.76 25.46 -29.12
N GLY A 691 19.13 26.39 -29.84
CA GLY A 691 19.72 27.08 -30.98
C GLY A 691 19.68 28.60 -30.75
N VAL A 692 19.71 29.39 -31.83
CA VAL A 692 19.70 30.86 -31.72
C VAL A 692 18.27 31.41 -31.60
N SER A 693 17.28 30.70 -32.15
CA SER A 693 15.85 30.97 -31.95
C SER A 693 15.08 29.73 -31.51
N SER A 694 13.81 29.92 -31.12
CA SER A 694 12.86 28.83 -30.85
C SER A 694 12.65 27.91 -32.06
N ALA A 695 12.78 28.44 -33.29
CA ALA A 695 12.70 27.65 -34.51
C ALA A 695 13.82 26.63 -34.63
N ASP A 696 15.03 26.99 -34.20
CA ASP A 696 16.20 26.10 -34.24
C ASP A 696 16.04 24.93 -33.25
N SER A 697 15.61 25.20 -32.01
CA SER A 697 15.35 24.13 -31.02
C SER A 697 14.21 23.21 -31.43
N SER A 698 13.12 23.76 -32.00
CA SER A 698 12.00 22.96 -32.50
C SER A 698 12.41 22.11 -33.68
N THR A 699 13.19 22.66 -34.61
CA THR A 699 13.74 21.92 -35.75
C THR A 699 14.64 20.79 -35.26
N TYR A 700 15.59 21.07 -34.37
CA TYR A 700 16.48 20.06 -33.78
C TYR A 700 15.71 18.91 -33.10
N VAL A 701 14.68 19.22 -32.31
CA VAL A 701 13.82 18.19 -31.70
C VAL A 701 13.17 17.30 -32.76
N ASN A 702 12.72 17.87 -33.88
CA ASN A 702 12.17 17.08 -34.99
C ASN A 702 13.26 16.28 -35.74
N GLU A 703 14.47 16.82 -35.93
CA GLU A 703 15.62 16.09 -36.49
C GLU A 703 15.96 14.86 -35.64
N VAL A 704 15.94 14.99 -34.31
CA VAL A 704 16.11 13.89 -33.35
C VAL A 704 14.97 12.86 -33.43
N ILE A 705 13.71 13.32 -33.46
CA ILE A 705 12.52 12.44 -33.52
C ILE A 705 12.47 11.63 -34.82
N PHE A 706 12.96 12.19 -35.93
CA PHE A 706 12.94 11.57 -37.27
C PHE A 706 14.32 11.15 -37.78
N PHE A 707 15.34 11.11 -36.92
CA PHE A 707 16.75 10.88 -37.26
C PHE A 707 16.97 9.69 -38.20
N ASP A 708 16.38 8.53 -37.89
CA ASP A 708 16.52 7.32 -38.72
C ASP A 708 15.97 7.49 -40.14
N LYS A 709 14.85 8.23 -40.32
CA LYS A 709 14.29 8.55 -41.65
C LYS A 709 15.25 9.48 -42.39
N LEU A 710 15.68 10.56 -41.74
CA LEU A 710 16.51 11.60 -42.34
C LEU A 710 17.88 11.06 -42.77
N ILE A 711 18.57 10.34 -41.88
CA ILE A 711 19.86 9.71 -42.19
C ILE A 711 19.74 8.67 -43.31
N SER A 712 18.65 7.89 -43.36
CA SER A 712 18.42 6.95 -44.45
C SER A 712 18.20 7.67 -45.78
N SER A 713 17.45 8.79 -45.78
CA SER A 713 17.15 9.60 -46.97
C SER A 713 18.41 10.29 -47.52
N LEU A 714 19.09 11.07 -46.67
CA LEU A 714 20.24 11.90 -47.02
C LEU A 714 21.43 11.08 -47.54
N TYR A 715 21.63 9.88 -47.00
CA TYR A 715 22.89 9.17 -47.19
C TYR A 715 22.81 7.78 -47.80
N GLY A 716 21.65 7.11 -47.78
CA GLY A 716 21.50 5.76 -48.34
C GLY A 716 22.49 4.72 -47.79
N GLY A 717 22.99 4.90 -46.57
CA GLY A 717 24.02 4.04 -45.96
C GLY A 717 25.48 4.41 -46.28
N ASN A 718 25.75 5.48 -47.03
CA ASN A 718 27.10 6.05 -47.13
C ASN A 718 27.57 6.56 -45.77
N PHE A 719 28.87 6.50 -45.49
CA PHE A 719 29.48 7.06 -44.29
C PHE A 719 30.59 8.04 -44.68
N THR A 720 30.47 9.29 -44.22
CA THR A 720 31.34 10.42 -44.57
C THR A 720 31.83 11.11 -43.30
N GLY A 721 32.99 11.76 -43.34
CA GLY A 721 33.40 12.60 -42.22
C GLY A 721 34.66 13.40 -42.51
N VAL A 722 34.91 14.45 -41.74
CA VAL A 722 36.11 15.29 -41.93
C VAL A 722 36.83 15.48 -40.61
N SER A 723 38.16 15.40 -40.66
CA SER A 723 39.05 15.71 -39.55
C SER A 723 39.98 16.87 -39.91
N ILE A 724 40.12 17.82 -38.98
CA ILE A 724 40.87 19.06 -39.16
C ILE A 724 41.76 19.28 -37.94
N GLY A 725 43.07 19.29 -38.14
CA GLY A 725 44.04 19.90 -37.23
C GLY A 725 44.64 21.13 -37.92
N HIS A 726 45.29 22.03 -37.19
CA HIS A 726 45.84 23.24 -37.83
C HIS A 726 47.21 23.69 -37.28
N SER A 727 47.34 24.08 -36.01
CA SER A 727 48.58 24.70 -35.49
C SER A 727 49.47 23.82 -34.60
N PHE A 728 49.06 22.59 -34.29
CA PHE A 728 49.77 21.71 -33.34
C PHE A 728 50.01 20.31 -33.92
N ASP A 729 51.27 19.84 -33.85
CA ASP A 729 51.68 18.51 -34.34
C ASP A 729 50.79 17.37 -33.80
N SER A 730 50.35 17.45 -32.54
CA SER A 730 49.46 16.45 -31.93
C SER A 730 48.11 16.39 -32.61
N ASP A 731 47.58 17.54 -33.01
CA ASP A 731 46.20 17.69 -33.48
C ASP A 731 46.13 17.40 -34.98
N GLU A 732 47.17 17.74 -35.73
CA GLU A 732 47.40 17.29 -37.10
C GLU A 732 47.63 15.77 -37.19
N THR A 733 48.44 15.20 -36.29
CA THR A 733 48.61 13.74 -36.16
C THR A 733 47.28 13.05 -35.86
N ASN A 734 46.47 13.62 -34.96
CA ASN A 734 45.15 13.11 -34.63
C ASN A 734 44.19 13.18 -35.83
N ALA A 735 44.21 14.27 -36.59
CA ALA A 735 43.40 14.42 -37.79
C ALA A 735 43.75 13.36 -38.85
N GLN A 736 45.04 13.11 -39.08
CA GLN A 736 45.51 12.05 -39.97
C GLN A 736 45.09 10.67 -39.47
N LEU A 737 45.24 10.38 -38.18
CA LEU A 737 44.88 9.10 -37.57
C LEU A 737 43.39 8.77 -37.73
N ILE A 738 42.51 9.73 -37.44
CA ILE A 738 41.05 9.58 -37.64
C ILE A 738 40.77 9.22 -39.09
N LYS A 739 41.30 10.00 -40.04
CA LYS A 739 41.13 9.79 -41.48
C LYS A 739 41.62 8.42 -41.92
N GLN A 740 42.78 7.95 -41.46
CA GLN A 740 43.33 6.64 -41.81
C GLN A 740 42.42 5.50 -41.32
N LYS A 741 42.04 5.52 -40.03
CA LYS A 741 41.24 4.46 -39.39
C LYS A 741 39.81 4.40 -39.92
N THR A 742 39.16 5.55 -40.15
CA THR A 742 37.80 5.58 -40.73
C THR A 742 37.83 5.18 -42.21
N SER A 743 38.82 5.62 -43.00
CA SER A 743 38.93 5.25 -44.42
C SER A 743 39.20 3.76 -44.62
N SER A 744 40.07 3.14 -43.81
CA SER A 744 40.31 1.68 -43.88
C SER A 744 39.05 0.87 -43.53
N SER A 745 38.17 1.46 -42.73
CA SER A 745 36.86 0.92 -42.36
C SER A 745 35.75 1.29 -43.36
N GLY A 746 36.09 1.95 -44.48
CA GLY A 746 35.19 2.25 -45.58
C GLY A 746 34.33 3.50 -45.42
N TYR A 747 34.77 4.49 -44.64
CA TYR A 747 34.24 5.85 -44.70
C TYR A 747 34.87 6.62 -45.87
N ASN A 748 34.08 7.45 -46.54
CA ASN A 748 34.61 8.53 -47.37
C ASN A 748 35.00 9.71 -46.47
N SER A 749 36.14 9.60 -45.80
CA SER A 749 36.64 10.66 -44.93
C SER A 749 37.62 11.61 -45.62
N SER A 750 37.75 12.84 -45.14
CA SER A 750 38.76 13.82 -45.55
C SER A 750 39.59 14.29 -44.35
N CYS A 751 40.83 14.70 -44.58
CA CYS A 751 41.71 15.28 -43.54
C CYS A 751 42.32 16.60 -44.03
N PHE A 752 42.41 17.57 -43.13
CA PHE A 752 43.01 18.89 -43.34
C PHE A 752 44.00 19.22 -42.21
N VAL A 753 45.14 19.81 -42.58
CA VAL A 753 46.26 20.19 -41.69
C VAL A 753 46.84 21.54 -42.10
N GLY A 754 47.50 22.28 -41.19
CA GLY A 754 48.19 23.53 -41.51
C GLY A 754 49.61 23.32 -42.05
N SER A 755 50.27 22.27 -41.58
CA SER A 755 51.69 21.99 -41.78
C SER A 755 51.92 20.93 -42.86
N ALA A 756 53.08 21.02 -43.52
CA ALA A 756 53.55 19.96 -44.40
C ALA A 756 54.11 18.79 -43.57
N GLY A 757 53.84 17.55 -43.97
CA GLY A 757 54.35 16.35 -43.30
C GLY A 757 53.35 15.19 -43.19
N TYR A 758 52.07 15.46 -43.38
CA TYR A 758 50.96 14.51 -43.22
C TYR A 758 50.40 14.08 -44.60
N PRO A 759 50.93 13.04 -45.26
CA PRO A 759 50.66 12.74 -46.67
C PRO A 759 49.21 12.33 -46.99
N ASP A 760 48.40 11.94 -46.00
CA ASP A 760 46.98 11.59 -46.19
C ASP A 760 46.02 12.77 -45.97
N CYS A 761 46.57 13.97 -45.70
CA CYS A 761 45.83 15.19 -45.39
C CYS A 761 46.14 16.29 -46.41
N ILE A 762 45.15 17.15 -46.65
CA ILE A 762 45.32 18.34 -47.47
C ILE A 762 45.93 19.45 -46.60
N GLN A 763 47.00 20.08 -47.08
CA GLN A 763 47.61 21.22 -46.38
C GLN A 763 46.81 22.50 -46.64
N ASP A 764 45.67 22.63 -45.96
CA ASP A 764 44.79 23.79 -45.97
C ASP A 764 44.06 23.88 -44.62
N ALA A 765 44.31 24.97 -43.88
CA ALA A 765 43.74 25.20 -42.56
C ALA A 765 42.29 25.73 -42.58
N SER A 766 41.79 26.18 -43.73
CA SER A 766 40.43 26.72 -43.89
C SER A 766 39.78 26.07 -45.12
N PRO A 767 39.42 24.78 -45.02
CA PRO A 767 38.82 24.07 -46.14
C PRO A 767 37.52 24.75 -46.61
N PRO A 768 37.24 24.72 -47.93
CA PRO A 768 36.06 25.37 -48.48
C PRO A 768 34.78 24.82 -47.86
N THR A 769 33.78 25.67 -47.64
CA THR A 769 32.59 25.33 -46.84
C THR A 769 31.83 24.11 -47.35
N SER A 770 31.90 23.78 -48.64
CA SER A 770 31.36 22.55 -49.23
C SER A 770 31.89 21.25 -48.61
N VAL A 771 33.02 21.29 -47.90
CA VAL A 771 33.62 20.15 -47.19
C VAL A 771 32.82 19.76 -45.93
N TYR A 772 32.08 20.69 -45.31
CA TYR A 772 31.31 20.39 -44.10
C TYR A 772 29.90 19.84 -44.41
N GLN A 773 29.44 20.00 -45.65
CA GLN A 773 28.17 19.47 -46.13
C GLN A 773 28.26 17.95 -46.31
N ASN A 774 27.15 17.23 -46.13
CA ASN A 774 27.05 15.78 -46.29
C ASN A 774 28.06 14.98 -45.44
N MET A 775 28.28 15.37 -44.18
CA MET A 775 29.17 14.69 -43.23
C MET A 775 28.40 13.99 -42.08
N ARG A 776 28.77 12.76 -41.71
CA ARG A 776 28.29 12.14 -40.46
C ARG A 776 29.00 12.65 -39.23
N PHE A 777 30.28 12.96 -39.36
CA PHE A 777 31.06 13.54 -38.28
C PHE A 777 31.99 14.63 -38.79
N ILE A 778 32.22 15.63 -37.96
CA ILE A 778 33.16 16.72 -38.20
C ILE A 778 34.02 16.84 -36.94
N THR A 779 35.35 16.71 -37.04
CA THR A 779 36.24 16.96 -35.89
C THR A 779 37.23 18.07 -36.19
N PHE A 780 37.32 19.04 -35.28
CA PHE A 780 38.30 20.11 -35.31
C PHE A 780 39.11 20.12 -34.01
N ALA A 781 40.41 20.39 -34.10
CA ALA A 781 41.30 20.58 -32.95
C ALA A 781 42.34 21.68 -33.26
N ASP A 782 42.14 22.87 -32.67
CA ASP A 782 43.08 24.00 -32.58
C ASP A 782 42.46 25.11 -31.69
N HIS A 783 42.96 26.35 -31.82
CA HIS A 783 42.38 27.57 -31.28
C HIS A 783 40.90 27.77 -31.66
N GLY A 784 40.12 28.25 -30.69
CA GLY A 784 38.72 28.63 -30.86
C GLY A 784 38.40 29.96 -30.19
N SER A 785 37.27 30.52 -30.58
CA SER A 785 36.63 31.67 -29.97
C SER A 785 35.12 31.39 -29.79
N PRO A 786 34.36 32.25 -29.07
CA PRO A 786 32.90 32.17 -29.05
C PRO A 786 32.26 32.18 -30.44
N GLY A 787 32.92 32.81 -31.43
CA GLY A 787 32.44 32.94 -32.81
C GLY A 787 32.91 31.85 -33.78
N GLY A 788 33.90 31.02 -33.45
CA GLY A 788 34.50 30.17 -34.50
C GLY A 788 35.67 29.29 -34.11
N TRP A 789 35.97 28.38 -35.03
CA TRP A 789 37.25 27.69 -35.15
C TRP A 789 38.24 28.65 -35.81
N CYS A 790 39.19 29.18 -35.02
CA CYS A 790 39.97 30.36 -35.37
C CYS A 790 40.81 30.16 -36.63
N GLY A 791 40.51 30.91 -37.68
CA GLY A 791 41.22 30.81 -38.97
C GLY A 791 40.78 29.61 -39.84
N THR A 792 39.71 28.90 -39.45
CA THR A 792 39.18 27.72 -40.15
C THR A 792 37.73 27.92 -40.56
N LEU A 793 36.82 28.18 -39.60
CA LEU A 793 35.38 28.33 -39.84
C LEU A 793 34.73 29.21 -38.76
N GLU A 794 34.15 30.33 -39.16
CA GLU A 794 33.37 31.22 -38.28
C GLU A 794 31.85 30.93 -38.33
N TRP A 795 31.11 31.32 -37.30
CA TRP A 795 29.68 31.04 -37.11
C TRP A 795 28.79 31.45 -38.30
N ASN A 796 29.12 32.55 -38.98
CA ASN A 796 28.39 33.07 -40.14
C ASN A 796 28.86 32.48 -41.48
N GLN A 797 29.82 31.56 -41.45
CA GLN A 797 30.32 30.81 -42.59
C GLN A 797 29.85 29.34 -42.56
N ILE A 798 29.25 28.87 -41.47
CA ILE A 798 28.73 27.52 -41.34
C ILE A 798 27.68 27.29 -42.44
N PRO A 799 27.91 26.34 -43.38
CA PRO A 799 26.94 26.02 -44.41
C PRO A 799 25.74 25.28 -43.81
N TRP A 800 24.69 25.03 -44.59
CA TRP A 800 23.69 24.04 -44.19
C TRP A 800 24.33 22.65 -44.11
N LEU A 801 24.04 21.94 -43.02
CA LEU A 801 24.63 20.67 -42.62
C LEU A 801 23.57 19.57 -42.64
N ASP A 802 24.01 18.35 -42.96
CA ASP A 802 23.14 17.19 -43.16
C ASP A 802 23.24 16.23 -41.96
N LEU A 803 22.91 16.72 -40.76
CA LEU A 803 22.95 15.98 -39.49
C LEU A 803 24.33 15.42 -39.03
N PRO A 804 25.47 16.15 -39.18
CA PRO A 804 26.75 15.74 -38.58
C PRO A 804 26.72 15.79 -37.05
N TYR A 805 27.38 14.82 -36.42
CA TYR A 805 27.88 14.98 -35.06
C TYR A 805 29.24 15.69 -35.10
N SER A 806 29.32 16.86 -34.47
CA SER A 806 30.48 17.76 -34.57
C SER A 806 31.24 17.83 -33.25
N ILE A 807 32.57 17.76 -33.31
CA ILE A 807 33.47 17.82 -32.16
C ILE A 807 34.46 18.96 -32.37
N GLY A 808 34.44 19.97 -31.50
CA GLY A 808 35.41 21.06 -31.48
C GLY A 808 36.26 21.01 -30.22
N HIS A 809 37.47 20.45 -30.32
CA HIS A 809 38.53 20.62 -29.32
C HIS A 809 39.13 22.02 -29.49
N ALA A 810 38.35 23.02 -29.11
CA ALA A 810 38.67 24.42 -29.31
C ALA A 810 38.05 25.30 -28.22
N CYS A 811 38.80 26.31 -27.79
CA CYS A 811 38.41 27.22 -26.71
C CYS A 811 37.07 27.92 -26.99
N LEU A 812 36.23 28.05 -25.96
CA LEU A 812 35.08 28.95 -25.90
C LEU A 812 33.98 28.77 -26.97
N THR A 813 34.02 27.73 -27.82
CA THR A 813 33.04 27.53 -28.91
C THR A 813 31.59 27.27 -28.44
N ASN A 814 31.40 26.91 -27.16
CA ASN A 814 30.10 26.85 -26.48
C ASN A 814 29.90 27.99 -25.45
N ASN A 815 30.75 29.03 -25.43
CA ASN A 815 30.63 30.15 -24.50
C ASN A 815 29.59 31.18 -24.98
N TYR A 816 28.33 30.87 -24.71
CA TYR A 816 27.19 31.72 -25.04
C TYR A 816 27.30 33.15 -24.48
N TRP A 817 27.77 33.29 -23.24
CA TRP A 817 27.85 34.56 -22.52
C TRP A 817 28.80 35.61 -23.14
N GLN A 818 29.77 35.19 -23.95
CA GLN A 818 30.69 36.09 -24.66
C GLN A 818 30.33 36.28 -26.14
N GLY A 819 29.27 35.64 -26.64
CA GLY A 819 28.97 35.64 -28.07
C GLY A 819 27.58 35.18 -28.46
N PHE A 820 26.54 35.41 -27.66
CA PHE A 820 25.13 34.99 -27.81
C PHE A 820 24.72 34.52 -29.23
N SER A 821 24.57 35.44 -30.18
CA SER A 821 24.06 35.13 -31.53
C SER A 821 25.13 34.57 -32.47
N SER A 822 26.40 34.81 -32.15
CA SER A 822 27.58 34.22 -32.80
C SER A 822 28.02 32.89 -32.20
N ALA A 823 27.34 32.38 -31.17
CA ALA A 823 27.81 31.25 -30.37
C ALA A 823 27.96 30.02 -31.29
N PHE A 824 29.20 29.58 -31.49
CA PHE A 824 29.52 28.69 -32.60
C PHE A 824 28.73 27.38 -32.54
N GLY A 825 28.69 26.71 -31.38
CA GLY A 825 27.90 25.50 -31.20
C GLY A 825 26.39 25.70 -31.42
N ALA A 826 25.83 26.83 -30.98
CA ALA A 826 24.42 27.15 -31.19
C ALA A 826 24.10 27.37 -32.68
N ASN A 827 25.05 27.95 -33.44
CA ASN A 827 24.93 28.11 -34.88
C ASN A 827 25.16 26.79 -35.64
N MET A 828 25.99 25.87 -35.13
CA MET A 828 26.08 24.50 -35.65
C MET A 828 24.73 23.77 -35.53
N ILE A 829 24.07 23.85 -34.36
CA ILE A 829 22.71 23.30 -34.17
C ILE A 829 21.69 23.98 -35.12
N ARG A 830 21.67 25.32 -35.17
CA ARG A 830 20.83 26.09 -36.12
C ARG A 830 21.00 25.64 -37.57
N LYS A 831 22.20 25.22 -37.95
CA LYS A 831 22.57 24.81 -39.31
C LYS A 831 22.35 23.32 -39.61
N GLY A 832 21.74 22.57 -38.70
CA GLY A 832 21.40 21.14 -38.90
C GLY A 832 22.49 20.18 -38.44
N ALA A 833 23.37 20.56 -37.50
CA ALA A 833 24.19 19.58 -36.80
C ALA A 833 23.34 18.81 -35.77
N ILE A 834 23.36 17.48 -35.82
CA ILE A 834 22.62 16.66 -34.85
C ILE A 834 23.28 16.61 -33.46
N GLY A 835 24.46 17.20 -33.33
CA GLY A 835 25.04 17.52 -32.03
C GLY A 835 26.38 18.25 -32.16
N TYR A 836 26.73 19.05 -31.16
CA TYR A 836 28.01 19.75 -31.07
C TYR A 836 28.65 19.57 -29.68
N LEU A 837 29.75 18.83 -29.61
CA LEU A 837 30.60 18.71 -28.43
C LEU A 837 31.71 19.75 -28.49
N GLY A 838 31.68 20.74 -27.61
CA GLY A 838 32.66 21.82 -27.58
C GLY A 838 32.76 22.48 -26.20
N SER A 839 33.78 23.33 -26.03
CA SER A 839 34.10 23.89 -24.72
C SER A 839 33.45 25.24 -24.46
N ALA A 840 32.84 25.42 -23.29
CA ALA A 840 32.44 26.72 -22.78
C ALA A 840 33.61 27.49 -22.13
N GLY A 841 34.71 26.80 -21.82
CA GLY A 841 35.91 27.36 -21.18
C GLY A 841 37.13 27.42 -22.12
N VAL A 842 38.29 27.69 -21.54
CA VAL A 842 39.58 27.54 -22.23
C VAL A 842 39.96 26.06 -22.25
N THR A 843 40.45 25.57 -23.39
CA THR A 843 40.94 24.20 -23.59
C THR A 843 42.46 24.18 -23.67
N PHE A 844 43.07 23.07 -23.28
CA PHE A 844 44.52 22.86 -23.38
C PHE A 844 44.85 21.69 -24.30
N LEU A 845 46.10 21.61 -24.75
CA LEU A 845 46.63 20.39 -25.38
C LEU A 845 46.47 19.20 -24.43
N GLY A 846 45.96 18.08 -24.97
CA GLY A 846 45.62 16.88 -24.21
C GLY A 846 44.40 17.01 -23.28
N SER A 847 43.55 18.04 -23.43
CA SER A 847 42.27 18.12 -22.69
C SER A 847 41.20 17.20 -23.30
N LEU A 848 40.84 17.39 -24.57
CA LEU A 848 40.07 16.40 -25.32
C LEU A 848 41.02 15.60 -26.23
N TYR A 849 40.63 14.37 -26.56
CA TYR A 849 41.34 13.55 -27.53
C TYR A 849 40.33 13.13 -28.61
N CYS A 850 40.24 13.92 -29.69
CA CYS A 850 39.27 13.70 -30.77
C CYS A 850 39.27 12.25 -31.33
N PRO A 851 40.41 11.56 -31.52
CA PRO A 851 40.39 10.15 -31.92
C PRO A 851 39.78 9.22 -30.86
N GLY A 852 39.83 9.60 -29.58
CA GLY A 852 39.19 8.87 -28.48
C GLY A 852 37.66 8.94 -28.54
N GLU A 853 37.09 10.12 -28.80
CA GLU A 853 35.63 10.26 -28.97
C GLU A 853 35.15 9.57 -30.24
N ILE A 854 35.84 9.73 -31.37
CA ILE A 854 35.48 9.00 -32.59
C ILE A 854 35.69 7.48 -32.36
N LYS A 855 36.69 7.03 -31.60
CA LYS A 855 36.83 5.63 -31.17
C LYS A 855 35.67 5.16 -30.30
N ARG A 856 35.17 5.98 -29.37
CA ARG A 856 33.98 5.66 -28.56
C ARG A 856 32.74 5.48 -29.45
N LEU A 857 32.52 6.39 -30.39
CA LEU A 857 31.35 6.40 -31.27
C LEU A 857 31.42 5.42 -32.45
N THR A 858 32.58 4.83 -32.73
CA THR A 858 32.79 3.88 -33.84
C THR A 858 33.45 2.56 -33.42
N GLY A 859 33.69 2.33 -32.13
CA GLY A 859 34.28 1.11 -31.60
C GLY A 859 33.32 -0.07 -31.60
N ASP A 860 33.68 -1.13 -30.87
CA ASP A 860 32.90 -2.38 -30.86
C ASP A 860 31.46 -2.18 -30.38
N ASP A 861 31.25 -1.31 -29.40
CA ASP A 861 29.94 -0.99 -28.83
C ASP A 861 29.14 0.08 -29.60
N HIS A 862 29.60 0.56 -30.77
CA HIS A 862 29.01 1.72 -31.48
C HIS A 862 27.47 1.70 -31.68
N ASN A 863 26.84 0.53 -31.75
CA ASN A 863 25.39 0.39 -31.88
C ASN A 863 24.60 0.67 -30.59
N THR A 864 25.26 0.74 -29.43
CA THR A 864 24.65 1.02 -28.12
C THR A 864 25.12 2.35 -27.52
N VAL A 865 26.17 2.96 -28.09
CA VAL A 865 26.73 4.23 -27.60
C VAL A 865 25.80 5.40 -27.90
N THR A 866 25.38 6.07 -26.84
CA THR A 866 24.63 7.32 -26.86
C THR A 866 25.54 8.56 -26.82
N LEU A 867 25.03 9.71 -27.23
CA LEU A 867 25.80 10.96 -27.27
C LEU A 867 26.04 11.60 -25.89
N GLY A 868 25.18 11.35 -24.90
CA GLY A 868 25.33 11.91 -23.56
C GLY A 868 26.67 11.60 -22.90
N PHE A 869 27.16 12.57 -22.12
CA PHE A 869 28.50 12.60 -21.52
C PHE A 869 28.91 11.33 -20.75
N LEU A 870 30.03 10.68 -21.14
CA LEU A 870 30.82 9.67 -20.40
C LEU A 870 32.16 9.40 -21.14
N PRO A 871 33.29 8.96 -20.49
CA PRO A 871 33.55 8.69 -19.06
C PRO A 871 34.95 9.23 -18.57
N PRO A 872 35.67 8.52 -17.67
CA PRO A 872 35.90 8.87 -16.27
C PRO A 872 36.94 9.99 -16.03
N LEU A 873 36.56 11.01 -15.25
CA LEU A 873 37.35 12.23 -15.14
C LEU A 873 38.39 12.24 -14.00
N GLY A 874 39.57 11.69 -14.29
CA GLY A 874 40.75 11.78 -13.40
C GLY A 874 41.50 13.12 -13.43
N SER A 875 41.05 14.14 -14.19
CA SER A 875 41.75 15.44 -14.26
C SER A 875 40.83 16.63 -14.51
N LEU A 876 41.15 17.77 -13.88
CA LEU A 876 40.42 19.04 -14.02
C LEU A 876 40.32 19.61 -15.45
N ARG A 877 40.94 18.96 -16.47
CA ARG A 877 41.10 19.51 -17.82
C ARG A 877 39.93 19.25 -18.78
N GLN A 878 39.04 18.29 -18.50
CA GLN A 878 37.92 17.95 -19.41
C GLN A 878 36.56 18.47 -18.91
N LEU A 879 36.51 19.12 -17.74
CA LEU A 879 35.28 19.60 -17.10
C LEU A 879 34.56 20.72 -17.86
N HIS A 880 35.19 21.34 -18.86
CA HIS A 880 34.67 22.51 -19.59
C HIS A 880 33.85 22.18 -20.85
N TYR A 881 33.69 20.90 -21.19
CA TYR A 881 32.96 20.50 -22.39
C TYR A 881 31.46 20.40 -22.12
N ILE A 882 30.69 21.03 -22.99
CA ILE A 882 29.23 20.95 -23.04
C ILE A 882 28.87 20.19 -24.32
N PHE A 883 27.98 19.20 -24.19
CA PHE A 883 27.35 18.56 -25.33
C PHE A 883 26.03 19.26 -25.65
N LEU A 884 26.00 19.94 -26.80
CA LEU A 884 24.77 20.47 -27.37
C LEU A 884 24.08 19.36 -28.18
N GLY A 885 22.93 18.90 -27.68
CA GLY A 885 22.08 17.89 -28.31
C GLY A 885 21.35 16.98 -27.33
N ASP A 886 20.55 16.06 -27.88
CA ASP A 886 19.83 15.01 -27.13
C ASP A 886 20.82 13.92 -26.65
N PRO A 887 21.00 13.75 -25.32
CA PRO A 887 21.92 12.74 -24.78
C PRO A 887 21.46 11.31 -24.99
N THR A 888 20.17 11.07 -25.30
CA THR A 888 19.58 9.75 -25.57
C THR A 888 19.82 9.29 -27.02
N LEU A 889 20.28 10.18 -27.90
CA LEU A 889 20.46 9.85 -29.31
C LEU A 889 21.61 8.84 -29.51
N GLN A 890 21.33 7.79 -30.28
CA GLN A 890 22.32 6.83 -30.78
C GLN A 890 22.64 7.16 -32.24
N LEU A 891 23.90 7.48 -32.54
CA LEU A 891 24.31 7.76 -33.91
C LEU A 891 24.29 6.50 -34.77
N LYS A 892 23.90 6.64 -36.04
CA LYS A 892 24.07 5.58 -37.06
C LYS A 892 25.42 5.75 -37.76
N LEU A 893 26.48 5.38 -37.04
CA LEU A 893 27.84 5.25 -37.55
C LEU A 893 28.19 3.78 -37.83
N LYS A 894 29.31 3.56 -38.54
CA LYS A 894 29.86 2.24 -38.85
C LYS A 894 31.05 1.94 -37.94
N GLN A 895 31.18 0.67 -37.52
CA GLN A 895 32.35 0.19 -36.79
C GLN A 895 33.66 0.52 -37.51
N VAL A 896 34.68 0.89 -36.73
CA VAL A 896 36.04 1.19 -37.15
C VAL A 896 37.00 0.35 -36.31
N ASN A 897 37.94 -0.33 -36.94
CA ASN A 897 39.00 -1.01 -36.19
C ASN A 897 40.07 -0.01 -35.78
N TRP A 898 40.23 0.19 -34.48
CA TRP A 898 41.16 1.17 -33.90
C TRP A 898 42.50 0.58 -33.46
N ASP A 899 42.68 -0.74 -33.51
CA ASP A 899 43.92 -1.43 -33.10
C ASP A 899 45.04 -1.34 -34.14
#